data_AF-A0A2E0SQG9-F1
#
_entry.id   AF-A0A2E0SQG9-F1
#
_cell.length_a   1.000
_cell.length_b   1.000
_cell.length_c   1.000
_cell.angle_alpha   90.00
_cell.angle_beta   90.00
_cell.angle_gamma   90.00
#
_symmetry.space_group_name_H-M   'P 1'
#
loop_
_entity.id
_entity.type
_entity.pdbx_description
1 polymer ?
#
loop_
_entity_poly.entity_id
_entity_poly.type
_entity_poly.pdbx_seq_one_letter_code
_entity_poly.pdbx_strand_id
1 'polypeptide(L)'
;MRFVSPVQRVLSSSESGEGNGPLRYQFAIRGFLIPLVCLLAFPFIATAQDAGTKSTAAKAPLPSSLNAMNTSRFMYDPDPVPLEKARAFPNLSFKRPVELTYPEDGTNRLFVVEQQGMIRVFENRDDVAQTQTFLDIRLATLRAGNEEGLLGLAFHPQYKENGQFFVYYSAATGKDRGGDPTGRKSVISRFTVTADDPNKANRESEEKILEIEQPFSNHNGGSIKFGPDGYLYIGLGDGGLANDPHANAQNLETLLGSILRIDVDQQDEGINYAIPKDNPFADRQDARGEIWAYGVRNIWRLNFDRETGNLYAGDVGQNRFEEVDLIEKGKNYGWNLREGRHSFEPQSPAAEIELVDPLAEYFRNEGISVTGGLVYRGKELEDFQGAYFYADYVSGNVWALRHEGQVTTENKRVANTGLEIAAFGADQNGELILCTFEGELYRLQRRPADVFEKVKQFPQLLSETGLFKSVADNVPADVMIPYEINMPFWSDYAVKDRYVVLPEGGQVTFKEQDKWEFPVGTIFVKTFWMHLDRTNLSEPHRLETRLLVRSPSGWQGYTYIYNEDQSDAELLKGSLLRPLEIKTEKETVTQHYYFPTRVDCMACHTEQAGFVLGMNTRQMNHELNYAEQNVNQLDYLSELNVFKEPLSKSPDELEAWPEWGFGNLDRSSDPEHVESELELPQDQTETYARAWLDTNCSMCHQPNGIAAGGMNLQFHTPLQKMNVINAKPLQGQMTPPGGAVVYPGMPLLSELFIRAGHRGVRKMPPVATNVVDPRGQEILYRWIMGLGREQRQR
;
A
#
# COMPACT_ATOMS: atom_id res chain seq x y z
N MET A 1 -21.51 11.75 45.37
CA MET A 1 -22.11 12.89 46.12
C MET A 1 -22.05 14.14 45.25
N ARG A 2 -22.89 15.14 45.52
CA ARG A 2 -23.11 16.33 44.67
C ARG A 2 -22.04 17.43 44.89
N PHE A 3 -21.64 18.10 43.79
CA PHE A 3 -21.28 19.53 43.61
C PHE A 3 -20.32 20.19 44.65
N VAL A 4 -19.53 21.23 44.34
CA VAL A 4 -19.89 22.56 43.82
C VAL A 4 -18.65 23.24 43.20
N SER A 5 -18.85 24.02 42.15
CA SER A 5 -17.95 25.06 41.64
C SER A 5 -18.51 26.44 42.02
N PRO A 6 -17.66 27.48 42.16
CA PRO A 6 -18.10 28.81 41.76
C PRO A 6 -17.15 29.53 40.78
N VAL A 7 -17.79 30.28 39.90
CA VAL A 7 -17.24 31.23 38.91
C VAL A 7 -17.38 32.64 39.48
N GLN A 8 -16.42 33.55 39.25
CA GLN A 8 -16.71 34.92 38.73
C GLN A 8 -15.50 35.80 38.38
N ARG A 9 -15.75 36.74 37.46
CA ARG A 9 -14.84 37.72 36.85
C ARG A 9 -14.55 38.91 37.77
N VAL A 10 -13.42 39.60 37.51
CA VAL A 10 -13.29 41.06 37.63
C VAL A 10 -12.59 41.61 36.37
N LEU A 11 -12.94 42.84 35.95
CA LEU A 11 -12.41 43.57 34.79
C LEU A 11 -11.95 44.98 35.21
N SER A 12 -10.99 45.57 34.48
CA SER A 12 -10.52 46.98 34.54
C SER A 12 -9.85 47.39 35.88
N SER A 13 -8.97 48.41 36.01
CA SER A 13 -8.37 49.45 35.13
C SER A 13 -6.98 49.84 35.74
N SER A 14 -6.12 50.78 35.31
CA SER A 14 -5.95 51.70 34.15
C SER A 14 -4.54 52.37 34.23
N GLU A 15 -4.08 53.06 33.16
CA GLU A 15 -3.06 54.14 33.14
C GLU A 15 -1.56 53.79 33.44
N SER A 16 -0.55 54.51 32.91
CA SER A 16 -0.47 55.52 31.82
C SER A 16 0.99 55.69 31.32
N GLY A 17 1.19 56.35 30.16
CA GLY A 17 2.52 56.72 29.63
C GLY A 17 2.46 57.33 28.22
N GLU A 18 2.36 58.66 28.12
CA GLU A 18 2.21 59.40 26.86
C GLU A 18 3.54 59.80 26.18
N GLY A 19 3.49 60.14 24.88
CA GLY A 19 4.61 60.75 24.14
C GLY A 19 4.28 61.20 22.72
N ASN A 20 3.76 62.43 22.57
CA ASN A 20 3.58 63.30 21.38
C ASN A 20 4.42 62.97 20.10
N GLY A 21 3.98 63.24 18.86
CA GLY A 21 2.91 64.11 18.34
C GLY A 21 2.91 64.19 16.78
N PRO A 22 2.06 65.01 16.13
CA PRO A 22 1.46 64.64 14.83
C PRO A 22 1.73 65.57 13.64
N LEU A 23 1.26 65.19 12.43
CA LEU A 23 0.91 66.12 11.34
C LEU A 23 -0.19 65.55 10.41
N ARG A 24 -1.20 66.39 10.09
CA ARG A 24 -2.26 66.20 9.07
C ARG A 24 -2.11 67.29 7.99
N TYR A 25 -2.60 67.08 6.76
CA TYR A 25 -3.28 68.04 5.85
C TYR A 25 -3.56 67.29 4.51
N GLN A 26 -4.79 66.91 4.19
CA GLN A 26 -5.83 67.60 3.37
C GLN A 26 -5.81 67.40 1.84
N PHE A 27 -7.03 67.15 1.33
CA PHE A 27 -7.60 67.21 -0.02
C PHE A 27 -6.88 68.00 -1.14
N ALA A 28 -7.01 67.46 -2.37
CA ALA A 28 -7.21 68.25 -3.59
C ALA A 28 -8.13 67.52 -4.60
N ILE A 29 -9.12 68.22 -5.15
CA ILE A 29 -10.02 67.76 -6.22
C ILE A 29 -9.71 68.55 -7.50
N ARG A 30 -9.58 67.87 -8.66
CA ARG A 30 -9.70 68.34 -10.06
C ARG A 30 -9.78 67.08 -10.95
N GLY A 31 -10.58 66.96 -12.02
CA GLY A 31 -11.55 67.88 -12.64
C GLY A 31 -11.38 67.94 -14.17
N PHE A 32 -12.40 67.51 -14.95
CA PHE A 32 -12.50 67.49 -16.43
C PHE A 32 -11.62 66.42 -17.15
N LEU A 33 -11.95 65.90 -18.35
CA LEU A 33 -12.87 66.37 -19.42
C LEU A 33 -13.41 65.19 -20.28
N ILE A 34 -14.59 65.32 -20.92
CA ILE A 34 -15.24 64.34 -21.84
C ILE A 34 -15.37 64.95 -23.26
N PRO A 35 -15.24 64.16 -24.33
CA PRO A 35 -16.25 64.13 -25.41
C PRO A 35 -16.54 62.67 -25.81
N LEU A 36 -17.74 62.10 -25.62
CA LEU A 36 -19.02 62.36 -26.28
C LEU A 36 -18.96 62.39 -27.83
N VAL A 37 -19.30 61.26 -28.44
CA VAL A 37 -19.88 61.15 -29.79
C VAL A 37 -21.12 60.27 -29.67
N CYS A 38 -22.24 60.69 -30.27
CA CYS A 38 -23.55 60.03 -30.16
C CYS A 38 -24.06 59.54 -31.53
N LEU A 39 -25.17 58.78 -31.47
CA LEU A 39 -26.02 58.31 -32.58
C LEU A 39 -25.48 57.06 -33.30
N LEU A 40 -26.28 56.04 -33.61
CA LEU A 40 -27.74 55.97 -33.75
C LEU A 40 -28.37 54.82 -32.95
N ALA A 41 -29.67 54.94 -32.64
CA ALA A 41 -30.48 53.90 -32.02
C ALA A 41 -31.59 53.41 -32.97
N PHE A 42 -31.93 52.12 -32.89
CA PHE A 42 -33.23 51.58 -33.30
C PHE A 42 -33.63 50.51 -32.27
N PRO A 43 -34.81 50.61 -31.62
CA PRO A 43 -35.26 49.63 -30.66
C PRO A 43 -36.05 48.52 -31.35
N PHE A 44 -35.60 47.27 -31.24
CA PHE A 44 -36.49 46.12 -31.39
C PHE A 44 -36.94 45.68 -30.00
N ILE A 45 -38.24 45.88 -29.72
CA ILE A 45 -38.91 45.26 -28.58
C ILE A 45 -39.13 43.80 -28.97
N ALA A 46 -38.25 42.92 -28.51
CA ALA A 46 -38.51 41.49 -28.42
C ALA A 46 -38.86 41.17 -26.97
N THR A 47 -40.04 40.62 -26.74
CA THR A 47 -40.47 40.13 -25.43
C THR A 47 -39.54 39.00 -24.99
N ALA A 48 -38.93 39.14 -23.81
CA ALA A 48 -38.24 38.04 -23.16
C ALA A 48 -39.28 36.99 -22.74
N GLN A 49 -39.51 36.00 -23.60
CA GLN A 49 -40.10 34.72 -23.22
C GLN A 49 -39.02 33.85 -22.56
N ASP A 50 -39.44 33.04 -21.61
CA ASP A 50 -38.59 32.26 -20.70
C ASP A 50 -37.37 31.60 -21.36
N ALA A 51 -36.18 32.14 -21.07
CA ALA A 51 -34.92 31.41 -21.22
C ALA A 51 -34.71 30.48 -20.01
N GLY A 52 -35.72 29.68 -19.69
CA GLY A 52 -35.64 28.59 -18.72
C GLY A 52 -34.92 27.38 -19.32
N THR A 53 -33.65 27.55 -19.72
CA THR A 53 -32.83 26.46 -20.24
C THR A 53 -32.44 25.52 -19.12
N LYS A 54 -33.33 24.57 -18.80
CA LYS A 54 -32.95 23.33 -18.10
C LYS A 54 -31.91 22.61 -18.95
N SER A 55 -30.63 22.75 -18.60
CA SER A 55 -29.55 21.98 -19.20
C SER A 55 -29.51 20.58 -18.59
N THR A 56 -30.58 19.80 -18.75
CA THR A 56 -30.48 18.34 -18.68
C THR A 56 -29.61 17.92 -19.87
N ALA A 57 -28.31 17.74 -19.63
CA ALA A 57 -27.43 17.19 -20.65
C ALA A 57 -28.02 15.83 -21.08
N ALA A 58 -28.41 15.73 -22.35
CA ALA A 58 -29.07 14.52 -22.85
C ALA A 58 -28.12 13.33 -22.63
N LYS A 59 -28.51 12.43 -21.72
CA LYS A 59 -27.79 11.17 -21.51
C LYS A 59 -27.73 10.46 -22.87
N ALA A 60 -26.51 10.05 -23.25
CA ALA A 60 -26.18 9.65 -24.62
C ALA A 60 -27.21 8.64 -25.18
N PRO A 61 -27.54 8.72 -26.49
CA PRO A 61 -28.56 7.87 -27.08
C PRO A 61 -28.28 6.40 -26.80
N LEU A 62 -29.30 5.67 -26.36
CA LEU A 62 -29.29 4.21 -26.19
C LEU A 62 -28.60 3.55 -27.40
N PRO A 63 -27.41 2.95 -27.28
CA PRO A 63 -26.92 2.05 -28.31
C PRO A 63 -27.95 0.94 -28.52
N SER A 64 -28.38 0.75 -29.76
CA SER A 64 -29.34 -0.31 -30.14
C SER A 64 -28.69 -1.69 -30.27
N SER A 65 -27.37 -1.77 -30.09
CA SER A 65 -26.56 -2.98 -30.11
C SER A 65 -25.20 -2.70 -29.44
N LEU A 66 -24.61 -3.70 -28.80
CA LEU A 66 -23.25 -3.62 -28.27
C LEU A 66 -22.24 -3.41 -29.41
N ASN A 67 -21.71 -2.19 -29.54
CA ASN A 67 -20.59 -1.89 -30.41
C ASN A 67 -19.28 -2.06 -29.64
N ALA A 68 -18.35 -2.86 -30.17
CA ALA A 68 -17.08 -3.15 -29.51
C ALA A 68 -15.97 -2.14 -29.86
N MET A 69 -15.03 -1.96 -28.93
CA MET A 69 -13.79 -1.20 -29.17
C MET A 69 -12.60 -2.14 -29.35
N ASN A 70 -11.70 -1.80 -30.27
CA ASN A 70 -10.36 -2.39 -30.31
C ASN A 70 -9.51 -1.79 -29.17
N THR A 71 -9.44 -2.49 -28.04
CA THR A 71 -8.72 -2.05 -26.83
C THR A 71 -7.23 -2.47 -26.82
N SER A 72 -6.67 -2.94 -27.94
CA SER A 72 -5.28 -3.44 -28.03
C SER A 72 -4.22 -2.45 -27.53
N ARG A 73 -4.44 -1.14 -27.71
CA ARG A 73 -3.54 -0.05 -27.23
C ARG A 73 -3.36 0.00 -25.71
N PHE A 74 -4.24 -0.63 -24.93
CA PHE A 74 -4.15 -0.71 -23.46
C PHE A 74 -3.64 -2.06 -22.95
N MET A 75 -3.20 -2.97 -23.83
CA MET A 75 -2.78 -4.33 -23.45
C MET A 75 -1.31 -4.40 -23.00
N TYR A 76 -0.61 -3.27 -22.94
CA TYR A 76 0.79 -3.13 -22.53
C TYR A 76 0.90 -2.12 -21.38
N ASP A 77 1.90 -2.27 -20.50
CA ASP A 77 2.17 -1.29 -19.44
C ASP A 77 2.90 -0.06 -20.03
N PRO A 78 2.39 1.18 -19.85
CA PRO A 78 3.05 2.39 -20.37
C PRO A 78 4.44 2.67 -19.76
N ASP A 79 4.77 2.12 -18.58
CA ASP A 79 6.12 2.21 -18.01
C ASP A 79 6.73 0.82 -17.85
N PRO A 80 7.18 0.20 -18.96
CA PRO A 80 7.75 -1.13 -18.96
C PRO A 80 9.03 -1.14 -18.14
N VAL A 81 9.02 -1.97 -17.11
CA VAL A 81 10.21 -2.29 -16.34
C VAL A 81 11.28 -2.97 -17.23
N PRO A 82 12.56 -2.56 -17.18
CA PRO A 82 13.59 -3.02 -18.12
C PRO A 82 13.94 -4.50 -18.04
N LEU A 83 13.64 -5.15 -16.91
CA LEU A 83 13.96 -6.54 -16.65
C LEU A 83 12.70 -7.41 -16.51
N GLU A 84 12.88 -8.70 -16.75
CA GLU A 84 11.87 -9.74 -16.53
C GLU A 84 12.49 -10.98 -15.87
N LYS A 85 11.62 -11.81 -15.26
CA LYS A 85 12.03 -13.08 -14.63
C LYS A 85 12.26 -14.17 -15.68
N ALA A 86 13.36 -14.90 -15.55
CA ALA A 86 13.63 -16.14 -16.28
C ALA A 86 14.01 -17.25 -15.30
N ARG A 87 13.73 -18.53 -15.59
CA ARG A 87 14.10 -19.63 -14.69
C ARG A 87 15.62 -19.82 -14.69
N ALA A 88 16.24 -19.80 -13.51
CA ALA A 88 17.68 -20.01 -13.35
C ALA A 88 18.05 -21.49 -13.57
N PHE A 89 17.30 -22.39 -12.94
CA PHE A 89 17.53 -23.84 -12.99
C PHE A 89 16.19 -24.55 -13.26
N PRO A 90 15.77 -24.70 -14.53
CA PRO A 90 14.44 -25.20 -14.88
C PRO A 90 14.13 -26.61 -14.35
N ASN A 91 15.14 -27.45 -14.18
CA ASN A 91 15.01 -28.83 -13.72
C ASN A 91 14.99 -28.98 -12.18
N LEU A 92 15.14 -27.89 -11.42
CA LEU A 92 15.15 -27.90 -9.96
C LEU A 92 13.92 -27.23 -9.34
N SER A 93 13.58 -27.70 -8.13
CA SER A 93 12.60 -27.12 -7.22
C SER A 93 12.97 -27.46 -5.78
N PHE A 94 12.66 -26.55 -4.87
CA PHE A 94 13.02 -26.52 -3.45
C PHE A 94 11.75 -26.34 -2.59
N LYS A 95 11.89 -26.40 -1.27
CA LYS A 95 10.77 -26.19 -0.32
C LYS A 95 10.96 -24.92 0.50
N ARG A 96 10.31 -23.84 0.05
CA ARG A 96 10.44 -22.48 0.61
C ARG A 96 11.91 -22.10 0.82
N PRO A 97 12.67 -21.94 -0.28
CA PRO A 97 14.03 -21.44 -0.22
C PRO A 97 14.03 -20.02 0.33
N VAL A 98 14.86 -19.77 1.34
CA VAL A 98 14.99 -18.46 2.01
C VAL A 98 16.37 -17.84 1.86
N GLU A 99 17.35 -18.59 1.37
CA GLU A 99 18.68 -18.07 1.04
C GLU A 99 19.31 -18.90 -0.07
N LEU A 100 20.08 -18.24 -0.94
CA LEU A 100 21.02 -18.86 -1.87
C LEU A 100 22.37 -18.18 -1.70
N THR A 101 23.42 -18.98 -1.57
CA THR A 101 24.80 -18.50 -1.39
C THR A 101 25.81 -19.54 -1.86
N TYR A 102 27.10 -19.21 -1.82
CA TYR A 102 28.20 -20.09 -2.18
C TYR A 102 29.40 -19.88 -1.24
N PRO A 103 30.25 -20.90 -1.06
CA PRO A 103 31.57 -20.76 -0.47
C PRO A 103 32.57 -20.19 -1.49
N GLU A 104 33.52 -19.38 -1.02
CA GLU A 104 34.62 -18.86 -1.87
C GLU A 104 35.76 -19.87 -2.06
N ASP A 105 35.42 -21.16 -2.17
CA ASP A 105 36.37 -22.25 -2.31
C ASP A 105 36.88 -22.46 -3.76
N GLY A 106 36.18 -21.87 -4.74
CA GLY A 106 36.44 -21.97 -6.17
C GLY A 106 35.75 -23.17 -6.86
N THR A 107 34.79 -23.82 -6.20
CA THR A 107 34.10 -25.02 -6.72
C THR A 107 32.89 -24.74 -7.60
N ASN A 108 32.43 -23.48 -7.71
CA ASN A 108 31.21 -23.09 -8.43
C ASN A 108 29.94 -23.87 -8.00
N ARG A 109 29.82 -24.18 -6.70
CA ARG A 109 28.65 -24.82 -6.11
C ARG A 109 27.72 -23.79 -5.48
N LEU A 110 26.42 -23.99 -5.65
CA LEU A 110 25.39 -23.18 -4.99
C LEU A 110 24.74 -23.97 -3.85
N PHE A 111 24.40 -23.25 -2.79
CA PHE A 111 23.77 -23.76 -1.59
C PHE A 111 22.46 -23.03 -1.38
N VAL A 112 21.37 -23.78 -1.24
CA VAL A 112 20.02 -23.25 -1.00
C VAL A 112 19.54 -23.69 0.37
N VAL A 113 19.14 -22.71 1.17
CA VAL A 113 18.55 -22.91 2.50
C VAL A 113 17.04 -23.06 2.36
N GLU A 114 16.50 -24.22 2.70
CA GLU A 114 15.06 -24.48 2.79
C GLU A 114 14.58 -24.22 4.22
N GLN A 115 13.56 -23.36 4.38
CA GLN A 115 13.07 -22.88 5.68
C GLN A 115 12.77 -24.00 6.69
N GLN A 116 12.38 -25.18 6.18
CA GLN A 116 12.06 -26.36 6.99
C GLN A 116 13.21 -26.88 7.88
N GLY A 117 14.47 -26.52 7.61
CA GLY A 117 15.65 -27.04 8.34
C GLY A 117 16.60 -27.87 7.47
N MET A 118 16.67 -27.58 6.17
CA MET A 118 17.53 -28.31 5.22
C MET A 118 18.39 -27.34 4.40
N ILE A 119 19.60 -27.78 4.05
CA ILE A 119 20.46 -27.11 3.07
C ILE A 119 20.66 -28.06 1.89
N ARG A 120 20.41 -27.58 0.68
CA ARG A 120 20.64 -28.30 -0.58
C ARG A 120 21.92 -27.77 -1.24
N VAL A 121 22.73 -28.62 -1.83
CA VAL A 121 23.91 -28.25 -2.64
C VAL A 121 23.82 -28.81 -4.05
N PHE A 122 24.27 -28.04 -5.03
CA PHE A 122 24.29 -28.43 -6.45
C PHE A 122 25.34 -27.64 -7.26
N GLU A 123 25.65 -28.14 -8.45
CA GLU A 123 26.56 -27.48 -9.41
C GLU A 123 25.87 -26.29 -10.09
N ASN A 124 26.53 -25.13 -10.18
CA ASN A 124 26.03 -23.95 -10.90
C ASN A 124 26.10 -24.15 -12.43
N ARG A 125 25.13 -24.89 -12.98
CA ARG A 125 24.88 -25.04 -14.42
C ARG A 125 23.38 -25.11 -14.68
N ASP A 126 22.91 -24.49 -15.75
CA ASP A 126 21.46 -24.31 -15.98
C ASP A 126 20.69 -25.63 -16.20
N ASP A 127 21.35 -26.66 -16.73
CA ASP A 127 20.77 -27.98 -17.01
C ASP A 127 20.76 -28.94 -15.81
N VAL A 128 21.29 -28.51 -14.64
CA VAL A 128 21.41 -29.34 -13.43
C VAL A 128 20.08 -29.96 -13.01
N ALA A 129 20.02 -31.29 -12.99
CA ALA A 129 18.78 -32.04 -12.76
C ALA A 129 18.63 -32.61 -11.32
N GLN A 130 19.66 -32.47 -10.47
CA GLN A 130 19.68 -33.06 -9.13
C GLN A 130 20.40 -32.15 -8.12
N THR A 131 19.97 -32.22 -6.86
CA THR A 131 20.63 -31.59 -5.72
C THR A 131 20.96 -32.66 -4.68
N GLN A 132 21.98 -32.42 -3.85
CA GLN A 132 22.31 -33.26 -2.69
C GLN A 132 21.86 -32.56 -1.39
N THR A 133 21.64 -33.32 -0.32
CA THR A 133 21.42 -32.76 1.02
C THR A 133 22.78 -32.44 1.64
N PHE A 134 23.08 -31.15 1.83
CA PHE A 134 24.28 -30.73 2.56
C PHE A 134 24.09 -30.90 4.07
N LEU A 135 22.98 -30.35 4.61
CA LEU A 135 22.63 -30.42 6.03
C LEU A 135 21.12 -30.73 6.18
N ASP A 136 20.77 -31.50 7.21
CA ASP A 136 19.40 -31.73 7.66
C ASP A 136 19.34 -31.64 9.19
N ILE A 137 18.74 -30.56 9.69
CA ILE A 137 18.52 -30.26 11.11
C ILE A 137 17.03 -30.05 11.42
N ARG A 138 16.12 -30.53 10.57
CA ARG A 138 14.65 -30.36 10.71
C ARG A 138 14.07 -30.77 12.07
N LEU A 139 14.74 -31.68 12.79
CA LEU A 139 14.35 -32.13 14.13
C LEU A 139 14.72 -31.13 15.25
N ALA A 140 15.67 -30.22 15.01
CA ALA A 140 16.05 -29.14 15.91
C ALA A 140 15.40 -27.81 15.51
N THR A 141 15.03 -27.65 14.24
CA THR A 141 14.39 -26.45 13.69
C THR A 141 12.92 -26.33 14.11
N LEU A 142 12.60 -25.27 14.83
CA LEU A 142 11.23 -24.82 15.06
C LEU A 142 10.68 -24.12 13.81
N ARG A 143 9.43 -24.42 13.47
CA ARG A 143 8.67 -23.77 12.38
C ARG A 143 7.17 -23.82 12.65
N ALA A 144 6.76 -23.18 13.74
CA ALA A 144 5.35 -22.98 14.12
C ALA A 144 4.80 -21.65 13.57
N GLY A 145 5.63 -20.60 13.59
CA GLY A 145 5.40 -19.32 12.90
C GLY A 145 5.78 -19.37 11.42
N ASN A 146 5.35 -18.36 10.66
CA ASN A 146 5.67 -18.23 9.23
C ASN A 146 7.10 -17.71 8.98
N GLU A 147 7.65 -16.96 9.93
CA GLU A 147 9.01 -16.39 9.89
C GLU A 147 10.05 -17.30 10.57
N GLU A 148 9.61 -18.26 11.39
CA GLU A 148 10.49 -19.25 12.02
C GLU A 148 11.04 -20.28 11.01
N GLY A 149 12.22 -20.81 11.29
CA GLY A 149 12.81 -21.90 10.52
C GLY A 149 14.34 -21.90 10.55
N LEU A 150 14.96 -22.52 9.56
CA LEU A 150 16.36 -22.30 9.21
C LEU A 150 16.40 -21.13 8.20
N LEU A 151 17.01 -20.01 8.60
CA LEU A 151 16.82 -18.71 7.93
C LEU A 151 18.10 -18.13 7.31
N GLY A 152 19.27 -18.55 7.81
CA GLY A 152 20.56 -17.99 7.40
C GLY A 152 21.66 -19.04 7.24
N LEU A 153 22.54 -18.84 6.26
CA LEU A 153 23.77 -19.59 6.01
C LEU A 153 24.92 -18.64 5.66
N ALA A 154 26.03 -18.75 6.40
CA ALA A 154 27.29 -18.06 6.11
C ALA A 154 28.47 -19.06 6.14
N PHE A 155 29.28 -19.07 5.10
CA PHE A 155 30.55 -19.82 5.10
C PHE A 155 31.64 -18.97 5.75
N HIS A 156 32.54 -19.58 6.51
CA HIS A 156 33.69 -18.87 7.08
C HIS A 156 34.56 -18.28 5.96
N PRO A 157 35.21 -17.10 6.14
CA PRO A 157 36.13 -16.55 5.14
C PRO A 157 37.28 -17.49 4.77
N GLN A 158 37.63 -18.43 5.67
CA GLN A 158 38.61 -19.50 5.46
C GLN A 158 37.97 -20.89 5.26
N TYR A 159 36.75 -20.96 4.73
CA TYR A 159 36.01 -22.24 4.57
C TYR A 159 36.77 -23.29 3.77
N LYS A 160 37.60 -22.86 2.81
CA LYS A 160 38.43 -23.75 1.99
C LYS A 160 39.51 -24.47 2.82
N GLU A 161 39.99 -23.83 3.87
CA GLU A 161 41.03 -24.33 4.77
C GLU A 161 40.45 -25.04 5.99
N ASN A 162 39.37 -24.51 6.59
CA ASN A 162 38.83 -24.96 7.86
C ASN A 162 37.49 -25.72 7.76
N GLY A 163 36.81 -25.67 6.61
CA GLY A 163 35.52 -26.34 6.37
C GLY A 163 34.36 -25.81 7.22
N GLN A 164 34.51 -24.67 7.91
CA GLN A 164 33.53 -24.14 8.87
C GLN A 164 32.44 -23.30 8.21
N PHE A 165 31.20 -23.56 8.60
CA PHE A 165 30.06 -22.74 8.19
C PHE A 165 29.10 -22.56 9.37
N PHE A 166 28.28 -21.52 9.27
CA PHE A 166 27.41 -21.04 10.32
C PHE A 166 25.97 -21.01 9.81
N VAL A 167 25.03 -21.37 10.68
CA VAL A 167 23.60 -21.36 10.39
C VAL A 167 22.84 -20.59 11.46
N TYR A 168 21.77 -19.92 11.03
CA TYR A 168 20.79 -19.29 11.92
C TYR A 168 19.49 -20.07 11.85
N TYR A 169 18.99 -20.58 12.98
CA TYR A 169 17.71 -21.28 13.03
C TYR A 169 16.90 -20.99 14.30
N SER A 170 15.57 -21.02 14.18
CA SER A 170 14.64 -21.00 15.31
C SER A 170 14.61 -22.36 16.00
N ALA A 171 14.54 -22.38 17.34
CA ALA A 171 14.41 -23.58 18.15
C ALA A 171 13.44 -23.35 19.32
N ALA A 172 13.02 -24.44 19.99
CA ALA A 172 12.26 -24.38 21.24
C ALA A 172 12.69 -25.50 22.19
N THR A 173 12.45 -25.30 23.49
CA THR A 173 12.77 -26.31 24.53
C THR A 173 11.62 -27.28 24.83
N GLY A 174 10.40 -26.94 24.40
CA GLY A 174 9.22 -27.79 24.62
C GLY A 174 7.96 -27.22 23.98
N LYS A 175 6.80 -27.72 24.42
CA LYS A 175 5.48 -27.19 24.12
C LYS A 175 4.68 -27.02 25.40
N ASP A 176 3.82 -26.02 25.43
CA ASP A 176 2.88 -25.79 26.52
C ASP A 176 1.66 -26.74 26.45
N ARG A 177 0.64 -26.51 27.29
CA ARG A 177 -0.59 -27.32 27.30
C ARG A 177 -1.57 -26.98 26.16
N GLY A 178 -1.40 -25.85 25.47
CA GLY A 178 -2.12 -25.49 24.25
C GLY A 178 -1.46 -25.99 22.96
N GLY A 179 -0.18 -26.37 23.01
CA GLY A 179 0.63 -26.81 21.88
C GLY A 179 1.56 -25.73 21.30
N ASP A 180 1.60 -24.52 21.90
CA ASP A 180 2.51 -23.44 21.53
C ASP A 180 3.94 -23.75 22.04
N PRO A 181 5.00 -23.49 21.25
CA PRO A 181 6.38 -23.71 21.69
C PRO A 181 6.80 -22.88 22.91
N THR A 182 7.48 -23.52 23.86
CA THR A 182 8.02 -22.89 25.08
C THR A 182 9.54 -22.74 25.01
N GLY A 183 10.08 -21.64 25.55
CA GLY A 183 11.51 -21.31 25.45
C GLY A 183 11.96 -21.24 24.00
N ARG A 184 11.22 -20.44 23.23
CA ARG A 184 11.46 -20.17 21.80
C ARG A 184 12.70 -19.29 21.70
N LYS A 185 13.60 -19.62 20.79
CA LYS A 185 14.86 -18.90 20.61
C LYS A 185 15.39 -18.95 19.20
N SER A 186 16.20 -17.96 18.87
CA SER A 186 17.12 -17.99 17.75
C SER A 186 18.43 -18.64 18.17
N VAL A 187 18.99 -19.49 17.32
CA VAL A 187 20.24 -20.22 17.55
C VAL A 187 21.17 -19.97 16.37
N ILE A 188 22.39 -19.51 16.68
CA ILE A 188 23.50 -19.43 15.74
C ILE A 188 24.44 -20.58 16.09
N SER A 189 24.63 -21.50 15.15
CA SER A 189 25.51 -22.67 15.32
C SER A 189 26.59 -22.73 14.25
N ARG A 190 27.81 -23.09 14.67
CA ARG A 190 28.93 -23.49 13.82
C ARG A 190 28.85 -24.99 13.53
N PHE A 191 29.23 -25.37 12.31
CA PHE A 191 29.38 -26.74 11.85
C PHE A 191 30.64 -26.84 10.97
N THR A 192 31.14 -28.05 10.75
CA THR A 192 32.15 -28.37 9.73
C THR A 192 31.58 -29.27 8.64
N VAL A 193 32.18 -29.20 7.44
CA VAL A 193 32.02 -30.20 6.38
C VAL A 193 32.62 -31.56 6.80
N THR A 194 32.19 -32.68 6.22
CA THR A 194 32.87 -33.98 6.47
C THR A 194 34.21 -34.04 5.73
N ALA A 195 35.15 -34.81 6.27
CA ALA A 195 36.50 -34.94 5.70
C ALA A 195 36.55 -35.74 4.39
N ASP A 196 35.49 -36.48 4.07
CA ASP A 196 35.36 -37.39 2.93
C ASP A 196 34.48 -36.85 1.79
N ASP A 197 33.56 -35.91 2.06
CA ASP A 197 32.63 -35.37 1.07
C ASP A 197 32.40 -33.85 1.29
N PRO A 198 32.96 -32.97 0.42
CA PRO A 198 32.77 -31.53 0.56
C PRO A 198 31.31 -31.08 0.33
N ASN A 199 30.43 -31.95 -0.19
CA ASN A 199 29.01 -31.69 -0.36
C ASN A 199 28.16 -32.13 0.85
N LYS A 200 28.78 -32.45 1.99
CA LYS A 200 28.07 -32.96 3.17
C LYS A 200 28.58 -32.34 4.46
N ALA A 201 27.66 -31.84 5.28
CA ALA A 201 27.96 -31.37 6.63
C ALA A 201 28.15 -32.53 7.61
N ASN A 202 29.10 -32.39 8.53
CA ASN A 202 29.19 -33.23 9.72
C ASN A 202 28.17 -32.75 10.76
N ARG A 203 26.98 -33.35 10.82
CA ARG A 203 25.95 -32.95 11.78
C ARG A 203 26.39 -33.04 13.25
N GLU A 204 27.29 -33.97 13.58
CA GLU A 204 27.80 -34.15 14.96
C GLU A 204 28.87 -33.10 15.34
N SER A 205 29.21 -32.17 14.44
CA SER A 205 30.11 -31.04 14.70
C SER A 205 29.39 -29.78 15.21
N GLU A 206 28.09 -29.85 15.50
CA GLU A 206 27.33 -28.67 15.94
C GLU A 206 27.91 -28.06 17.22
N GLU A 207 28.32 -26.80 17.12
CA GLU A 207 28.70 -25.97 18.24
C GLU A 207 27.80 -24.73 18.26
N LYS A 208 27.00 -24.59 19.31
CA LYS A 208 26.14 -23.41 19.50
C LYS A 208 26.99 -22.22 19.90
N ILE A 209 27.02 -21.19 19.06
CA ILE A 209 27.79 -19.97 19.28
C ILE A 209 26.98 -18.98 20.13
N LEU A 210 25.71 -18.76 19.76
CA LEU A 210 24.83 -17.79 20.42
C LEU A 210 23.39 -18.29 20.41
N GLU A 211 22.71 -18.20 21.56
CA GLU A 211 21.27 -18.47 21.69
C GLU A 211 20.57 -17.20 22.24
N ILE A 212 19.46 -16.80 21.61
CA ILE A 212 18.73 -15.56 21.93
C ILE A 212 17.26 -15.91 22.11
N GLU A 213 16.69 -15.72 23.30
CA GLU A 213 15.27 -15.96 23.55
C GLU A 213 14.38 -15.02 22.72
N GLN A 214 13.30 -15.57 22.17
CA GLN A 214 12.37 -14.91 21.25
C GLN A 214 10.96 -14.89 21.87
N PRO A 215 10.39 -13.73 22.20
CA PRO A 215 9.11 -13.67 22.89
C PRO A 215 7.95 -14.15 22.01
N PHE A 216 8.02 -13.96 20.69
CA PHE A 216 6.97 -14.35 19.74
C PHE A 216 7.50 -15.08 18.51
N SER A 217 6.59 -15.63 17.70
CA SER A 217 6.87 -16.45 16.51
C SER A 217 7.02 -15.65 15.21
N ASN A 218 7.28 -14.35 15.34
CA ASN A 218 7.48 -13.39 14.27
C ASN A 218 8.53 -12.35 14.67
N HIS A 219 9.04 -11.60 13.67
CA HIS A 219 10.20 -10.72 13.76
C HIS A 219 11.48 -11.41 14.24
N ASN A 220 11.70 -12.63 13.74
CA ASN A 220 12.86 -13.43 14.12
C ASN A 220 14.11 -13.08 13.30
N GLY A 221 14.04 -12.17 12.32
CA GLY A 221 15.16 -11.79 11.44
C GLY A 221 15.84 -13.00 10.80
N GLY A 222 17.15 -13.16 11.03
CA GLY A 222 17.86 -14.42 10.80
C GLY A 222 18.77 -14.48 9.58
N SER A 223 19.03 -13.34 8.94
CA SER A 223 20.13 -13.24 7.98
C SER A 223 21.47 -13.11 8.70
N ILE A 224 22.46 -13.88 8.26
CA ILE A 224 23.83 -13.86 8.78
C ILE A 224 24.84 -13.72 7.62
N LYS A 225 25.89 -12.91 7.82
CA LYS A 225 26.96 -12.68 6.83
C LYS A 225 28.29 -12.43 7.53
N PHE A 226 29.39 -12.86 6.92
CA PHE A 226 30.70 -12.33 7.30
C PHE A 226 30.92 -10.97 6.66
N GLY A 227 31.43 -10.02 7.44
CA GLY A 227 31.89 -8.73 6.95
C GLY A 227 33.27 -8.81 6.27
N PRO A 228 33.68 -7.76 5.55
CA PRO A 228 35.02 -7.66 4.96
C PRO A 228 36.13 -7.58 6.03
N ASP A 229 35.77 -7.35 7.29
CA ASP A 229 36.63 -7.37 8.47
C ASP A 229 36.78 -8.76 9.09
N GLY A 230 36.09 -9.77 8.57
CA GLY A 230 36.16 -11.17 9.04
C GLY A 230 35.21 -11.52 10.19
N TYR A 231 34.42 -10.56 10.69
CA TYR A 231 33.48 -10.81 11.79
C TYR A 231 32.11 -11.29 11.29
N LEU A 232 31.40 -12.04 12.13
CA LEU A 232 30.04 -12.52 11.81
C LEU A 232 29.00 -11.48 12.23
N TYR A 233 28.23 -11.01 11.26
CA TYR A 233 27.10 -10.09 11.44
C TYR A 233 25.78 -10.86 11.46
N ILE A 234 24.87 -10.46 12.34
CA ILE A 234 23.59 -11.16 12.60
C ILE A 234 22.45 -10.14 12.66
N GLY A 235 21.45 -10.27 11.79
CA GLY A 235 20.24 -9.42 11.79
C GLY A 235 19.12 -9.98 12.67
N LEU A 236 18.58 -9.17 13.59
CA LEU A 236 17.51 -9.53 14.52
C LEU A 236 16.37 -8.50 14.45
N GLY A 237 15.13 -8.97 14.45
CA GLY A 237 13.97 -8.13 14.69
C GLY A 237 13.72 -7.89 16.19
N ASP A 238 12.75 -7.03 16.50
CA ASP A 238 12.32 -6.65 17.86
C ASP A 238 11.76 -7.81 18.70
N GLY A 239 11.59 -9.00 18.11
CA GLY A 239 11.08 -10.20 18.76
C GLY A 239 9.57 -10.43 18.63
N GLY A 240 8.83 -9.51 18.01
CA GLY A 240 7.50 -9.77 17.45
C GLY A 240 6.34 -8.94 18.02
N LEU A 241 5.12 -9.35 17.65
CA LEU A 241 3.86 -8.61 17.84
C LEU A 241 3.84 -7.20 17.21
N ALA A 242 2.77 -6.46 17.47
CA ALA A 242 2.57 -5.11 16.95
C ALA A 242 3.06 -4.04 17.93
N ASN A 243 3.77 -3.04 17.39
CA ASN A 243 4.24 -1.82 18.05
C ASN A 243 5.40 -2.02 19.04
N ASP A 244 6.19 -3.10 18.92
CA ASP A 244 7.27 -3.46 19.86
C ASP A 244 6.82 -3.36 21.35
N PRO A 245 6.01 -4.32 21.83
CA PRO A 245 5.40 -4.26 23.16
C PRO A 245 6.40 -4.35 24.32
N HIS A 246 7.67 -4.66 24.03
CA HIS A 246 8.75 -4.74 24.99
C HIS A 246 9.75 -3.57 24.87
N ALA A 247 9.55 -2.66 23.90
CA ALA A 247 10.47 -1.59 23.55
C ALA A 247 11.92 -2.08 23.28
N ASN A 248 12.04 -3.30 22.75
CA ASN A 248 13.31 -3.97 22.49
C ASN A 248 14.20 -3.18 21.52
N ALA A 249 13.62 -2.59 20.46
CA ALA A 249 14.41 -1.96 19.41
C ALA A 249 15.15 -0.68 19.85
N GLN A 250 14.70 -0.01 20.92
CA GLN A 250 15.41 1.11 21.53
C GLN A 250 16.19 0.71 22.81
N ASN A 251 16.13 -0.56 23.22
CA ASN A 251 16.73 -1.04 24.46
C ASN A 251 18.07 -1.74 24.19
N LEU A 252 19.18 -1.07 24.49
CA LEU A 252 20.53 -1.62 24.29
C LEU A 252 20.88 -2.79 25.24
N GLU A 253 20.11 -3.07 26.30
CA GLU A 253 20.36 -4.20 27.20
C GLU A 253 19.89 -5.56 26.60
N THR A 254 19.11 -5.54 25.51
CA THR A 254 18.71 -6.73 24.75
C THR A 254 19.45 -6.81 23.41
N LEU A 255 19.48 -8.01 22.82
CA LEU A 255 20.00 -8.23 21.46
C LEU A 255 18.90 -8.09 20.38
N LEU A 256 17.64 -8.01 20.78
CA LEU A 256 16.51 -7.88 19.86
C LEU A 256 16.41 -6.46 19.29
N GLY A 257 15.89 -6.33 18.06
CA GLY A 257 15.77 -5.06 17.33
C GLY A 257 17.13 -4.44 16.97
N SER A 258 18.10 -5.29 16.62
CA SER A 258 19.49 -4.89 16.41
C SER A 258 20.18 -5.71 15.32
N ILE A 259 21.33 -5.21 14.88
CA ILE A 259 22.31 -5.94 14.08
C ILE A 259 23.53 -6.15 14.96
N LEU A 260 23.97 -7.39 15.13
CA LEU A 260 25.13 -7.77 15.94
C LEU A 260 26.39 -7.93 15.08
N ARG A 261 27.56 -7.88 15.72
CA ARG A 261 28.88 -8.21 15.15
C ARG A 261 29.72 -8.94 16.19
N ILE A 262 30.12 -10.19 15.91
CA ILE A 262 30.86 -11.06 16.85
C ILE A 262 32.10 -11.70 16.22
N ASP A 263 33.09 -12.01 17.06
CA ASP A 263 34.30 -12.77 16.70
C ASP A 263 34.09 -14.26 16.98
N VAL A 264 34.11 -15.08 15.93
CA VAL A 264 33.92 -16.53 16.02
C VAL A 264 35.23 -17.33 16.03
N ASP A 265 36.37 -16.65 15.83
CA ASP A 265 37.72 -17.23 15.89
C ASP A 265 38.34 -17.12 17.29
N GLN A 266 37.80 -16.24 18.14
CA GLN A 266 38.18 -16.07 19.55
C GLN A 266 37.02 -16.39 20.52
N GLN A 267 37.32 -16.53 21.81
CA GLN A 267 36.33 -16.77 22.87
C GLN A 267 36.64 -15.91 24.09
N ASP A 268 35.65 -15.17 24.58
CA ASP A 268 35.68 -14.49 25.88
C ASP A 268 35.17 -15.43 27.00
N GLU A 269 35.40 -15.06 28.26
CA GLU A 269 35.06 -15.93 29.39
C GLU A 269 33.54 -16.18 29.51
N GLY A 270 33.14 -17.44 29.33
CA GLY A 270 31.75 -17.90 29.50
C GLY A 270 30.89 -17.90 28.22
N ILE A 271 31.44 -17.51 27.06
CA ILE A 271 30.76 -17.54 25.77
C ILE A 271 31.62 -18.19 24.67
N ASN A 272 30.98 -18.74 23.62
CA ASN A 272 31.65 -19.49 22.56
C ASN A 272 32.15 -18.61 21.39
N TYR A 273 32.21 -17.30 21.61
CA TYR A 273 32.66 -16.24 20.71
C TYR A 273 33.32 -15.13 21.55
N ALA A 274 33.96 -14.14 20.93
CA ALA A 274 34.42 -12.93 21.61
C ALA A 274 33.71 -11.68 21.10
N ILE A 275 33.65 -10.64 21.92
CA ILE A 275 33.12 -9.33 21.55
C ILE A 275 34.25 -8.50 20.93
N PRO A 276 34.16 -8.08 19.65
CA PRO A 276 35.15 -7.21 19.05
C PRO A 276 35.30 -5.92 19.85
N LYS A 277 36.53 -5.61 20.29
CA LYS A 277 36.85 -4.46 21.17
C LYS A 277 36.55 -3.10 20.54
N ASP A 278 36.39 -3.07 19.22
CA ASP A 278 35.98 -1.88 18.49
C ASP A 278 34.46 -1.82 18.26
N ASN A 279 33.63 -2.75 18.76
CA ASN A 279 32.18 -2.58 18.70
C ASN A 279 31.74 -1.30 19.43
N PRO A 280 30.71 -0.59 18.94
CA PRO A 280 30.31 0.73 19.44
C PRO A 280 29.84 0.74 20.90
N PHE A 281 29.48 -0.43 21.45
CA PHE A 281 28.96 -0.57 22.81
C PHE A 281 29.76 -1.55 23.68
N ALA A 282 30.95 -2.01 23.25
CA ALA A 282 31.73 -3.05 23.93
C ALA A 282 32.06 -2.75 25.40
N ASP A 283 32.40 -1.49 25.72
CA ASP A 283 32.81 -1.06 27.07
C ASP A 283 31.64 -0.52 27.94
N ARG A 284 30.39 -0.62 27.46
CA ARG A 284 29.21 -0.11 28.19
C ARG A 284 28.60 -1.16 29.11
N GLN A 285 28.16 -0.73 30.29
CA GLN A 285 27.48 -1.59 31.27
C GLN A 285 25.95 -1.58 31.10
N ASP A 286 25.43 -0.57 30.40
CA ASP A 286 24.01 -0.32 30.08
C ASP A 286 23.69 -0.69 28.61
N ALA A 287 24.52 -1.55 28.01
CA ALA A 287 24.35 -2.03 26.65
C ALA A 287 24.99 -3.42 26.45
N ARG A 288 24.58 -4.11 25.41
CA ARG A 288 25.18 -5.36 24.93
C ARG A 288 26.33 -5.06 23.96
N GLY A 289 27.53 -5.51 24.31
CA GLY A 289 28.75 -5.26 23.53
C GLY A 289 28.72 -5.88 22.12
N GLU A 290 27.87 -6.88 21.90
CA GLU A 290 27.62 -7.54 20.62
C GLU A 290 26.94 -6.62 19.59
N ILE A 291 26.24 -5.57 20.03
CA ILE A 291 25.45 -4.68 19.14
C ILE A 291 26.38 -3.86 18.24
N TRP A 292 26.10 -3.89 16.94
CA TRP A 292 26.71 -3.02 15.94
C TRP A 292 25.80 -1.84 15.56
N ALA A 293 24.50 -2.07 15.42
CA ALA A 293 23.48 -1.07 15.11
C ALA A 293 22.13 -1.48 15.74
N TYR A 294 21.22 -0.55 15.99
CA TYR A 294 19.96 -0.81 16.71
C TYR A 294 18.80 0.07 16.20
N GLY A 295 17.60 -0.13 16.73
CA GLY A 295 16.41 0.59 16.30
C GLY A 295 15.80 0.05 15.01
N VAL A 296 15.95 -1.26 14.77
CA VAL A 296 15.37 -1.95 13.61
C VAL A 296 14.20 -2.84 14.04
N ARG A 297 13.25 -3.10 13.14
CA ARG A 297 12.00 -3.81 13.42
C ARG A 297 12.09 -5.31 13.14
N ASN A 298 12.45 -5.69 11.92
CA ASN A 298 12.56 -7.05 11.43
C ASN A 298 13.45 -7.11 10.18
N ILE A 299 14.76 -7.13 10.37
CA ILE A 299 15.72 -7.28 9.27
C ILE A 299 15.61 -8.67 8.63
N TRP A 300 15.04 -8.74 7.43
CA TRP A 300 14.81 -10.02 6.74
C TRP A 300 16.04 -10.50 5.95
N ARG A 301 16.68 -9.62 5.16
CA ARG A 301 17.97 -9.90 4.51
C ARG A 301 18.97 -8.77 4.76
N LEU A 302 20.20 -9.20 4.97
CA LEU A 302 21.36 -8.38 5.27
C LEU A 302 22.48 -8.79 4.30
N ASN A 303 23.17 -7.83 3.68
CA ASN A 303 24.21 -8.15 2.71
C ASN A 303 25.30 -7.08 2.62
N PHE A 304 26.54 -7.52 2.44
CA PHE A 304 27.69 -6.66 2.17
C PHE A 304 27.90 -6.50 0.67
N ASP A 305 28.18 -5.27 0.23
CA ASP A 305 28.82 -5.08 -1.06
C ASP A 305 30.28 -5.51 -1.01
N ARG A 306 30.64 -6.48 -1.86
CA ARG A 306 31.97 -7.11 -1.91
C ARG A 306 33.10 -6.15 -2.30
N GLU A 307 32.79 -5.04 -2.98
CA GLU A 307 33.80 -4.06 -3.38
C GLU A 307 33.96 -2.91 -2.37
N THR A 308 32.87 -2.34 -1.86
CA THR A 308 32.93 -1.16 -0.97
C THR A 308 32.94 -1.51 0.52
N GLY A 309 32.50 -2.72 0.89
CA GLY A 309 32.27 -3.08 2.29
C GLY A 309 31.02 -2.46 2.92
N ASN A 310 30.20 -1.74 2.15
CA ASN A 310 28.93 -1.18 2.61
C ASN A 310 27.96 -2.30 3.00
N LEU A 311 27.28 -2.13 4.14
CA LEU A 311 26.32 -3.08 4.68
C LEU A 311 24.89 -2.59 4.45
N TYR A 312 24.06 -3.40 3.81
CA TYR A 312 22.66 -3.05 3.51
C TYR A 312 21.70 -4.00 4.22
N ALA A 313 20.57 -3.47 4.64
CA ALA A 313 19.48 -4.25 5.23
C ALA A 313 18.12 -3.85 4.64
N GLY A 314 17.20 -4.81 4.52
CA GLY A 314 15.78 -4.52 4.33
C GLY A 314 15.03 -4.74 5.64
N ASP A 315 14.37 -3.70 6.15
CA ASP A 315 13.63 -3.72 7.41
C ASP A 315 12.11 -3.74 7.18
N VAL A 316 11.45 -4.83 7.58
CA VAL A 316 10.02 -5.02 7.35
C VAL A 316 9.22 -4.16 8.32
N GLY A 317 8.53 -3.15 7.79
CA GLY A 317 7.69 -2.20 8.51
C GLY A 317 6.46 -2.82 9.17
N GLN A 318 5.56 -2.00 9.72
CA GLN A 318 4.36 -2.54 10.40
C GLN A 318 3.05 -2.34 9.66
N ASN A 319 2.80 -1.14 9.15
CA ASN A 319 1.51 -0.74 8.58
C ASN A 319 1.63 0.31 7.48
N ARG A 320 2.68 1.13 7.45
CA ARG A 320 2.76 2.30 6.55
C ARG A 320 3.90 2.20 5.55
N PHE A 321 5.13 2.03 6.01
CA PHE A 321 6.33 2.13 5.19
C PHE A 321 7.20 0.89 5.37
N GLU A 322 7.71 0.38 4.26
CA GLU A 322 8.82 -0.57 4.21
C GLU A 322 10.12 0.20 3.91
N GLU A 323 11.26 -0.23 4.45
CA GLU A 323 12.51 0.54 4.33
C GLU A 323 13.77 -0.29 4.01
N VAL A 324 14.75 0.37 3.40
CA VAL A 324 16.07 -0.16 3.05
C VAL A 324 17.14 0.77 3.59
N ASP A 325 18.02 0.23 4.42
CA ASP A 325 19.02 0.98 5.17
C ASP A 325 20.45 0.69 4.72
N LEU A 326 21.29 1.73 4.80
CA LEU A 326 22.75 1.60 4.81
C LEU A 326 23.21 1.58 6.28
N ILE A 327 23.70 0.43 6.71
CA ILE A 327 23.99 0.12 8.11
C ILE A 327 25.36 0.65 8.53
N GLU A 328 25.36 1.64 9.41
CA GLU A 328 26.52 2.30 9.97
C GLU A 328 26.72 1.94 11.45
N LYS A 329 27.98 1.98 11.88
CA LYS A 329 28.43 1.65 13.24
C LYS A 329 27.77 2.55 14.31
N GLY A 330 27.10 1.91 15.27
CA GLY A 330 26.53 2.54 16.46
C GLY A 330 25.27 3.38 16.22
N LYS A 331 24.70 3.32 15.01
CA LYS A 331 23.55 4.14 14.62
C LYS A 331 22.20 3.53 15.01
N ASN A 332 21.21 4.42 15.11
CA ASN A 332 19.84 4.14 15.50
C ASN A 332 18.91 4.34 14.28
N TYR A 333 18.21 3.29 13.87
CA TYR A 333 17.27 3.30 12.75
C TYR A 333 15.83 3.63 13.20
N GLY A 334 15.63 3.82 14.50
CA GLY A 334 14.52 4.56 15.07
C GLY A 334 13.20 3.82 15.27
N TRP A 335 13.07 2.54 14.91
CA TRP A 335 11.92 1.73 15.35
C TRP A 335 11.94 1.58 16.89
N ASN A 336 10.83 1.72 17.62
CA ASN A 336 9.45 1.99 17.19
C ASN A 336 9.03 3.48 17.27
N LEU A 337 10.00 4.41 17.39
CA LEU A 337 9.76 5.85 17.44
C LEU A 337 9.30 6.40 16.07
N ARG A 338 9.84 5.83 14.99
CA ARG A 338 9.45 6.07 13.59
C ARG A 338 9.30 4.74 12.84
N GLU A 339 8.78 4.83 11.62
CA GLU A 339 8.63 3.75 10.64
C GLU A 339 8.82 4.43 9.28
N GLY A 340 9.89 4.10 8.55
CA GLY A 340 10.43 5.01 7.54
C GLY A 340 10.93 6.32 8.18
N ARG A 341 10.88 7.41 7.40
CA ARG A 341 11.22 8.78 7.84
C ARG A 341 10.14 9.44 8.71
N HIS A 342 9.13 8.67 9.16
CA HIS A 342 7.88 9.20 9.70
C HIS A 342 7.60 8.74 11.13
N SER A 343 7.36 9.68 12.05
CA SER A 343 6.92 9.42 13.43
C SER A 343 5.83 8.35 13.49
N PHE A 344 6.03 7.33 14.32
CA PHE A 344 5.14 6.18 14.40
C PHE A 344 3.85 6.49 15.16
N GLU A 345 3.98 7.27 16.25
CA GLU A 345 2.88 7.83 17.03
C GLU A 345 2.85 9.36 16.95
N PRO A 346 1.66 10.02 17.05
CA PRO A 346 1.51 11.48 16.95
C PRO A 346 2.25 12.34 18.00
N GLN A 347 2.91 11.71 18.98
CA GLN A 347 3.70 12.35 20.04
C GLN A 347 5.03 11.60 20.28
N SER A 348 5.55 10.92 19.26
CA SER A 348 6.83 10.22 19.36
C SER A 348 7.99 11.19 19.69
N PRO A 349 8.89 10.85 20.63
CA PRO A 349 10.07 11.66 20.96
C PRO A 349 11.17 11.61 19.88
N ALA A 350 10.91 11.02 18.70
CA ALA A 350 11.85 10.90 17.59
C ALA A 350 12.54 12.23 17.19
N ALA A 351 11.90 13.38 17.40
CA ALA A 351 12.48 14.69 17.10
C ALA A 351 13.61 15.12 18.07
N GLU A 352 13.79 14.41 19.18
CA GLU A 352 14.81 14.72 20.21
C GLU A 352 16.02 13.77 20.14
N ILE A 353 16.04 12.82 19.20
CA ILE A 353 17.04 11.74 19.10
C ILE A 353 17.64 11.76 17.69
N GLU A 354 18.96 11.52 17.57
CA GLU A 354 19.61 11.34 16.27
C GLU A 354 19.25 9.98 15.68
N LEU A 355 18.49 9.99 14.58
CA LEU A 355 18.03 8.80 13.84
C LEU A 355 18.58 8.87 12.40
N VAL A 356 18.95 7.73 11.81
CA VAL A 356 19.55 7.66 10.46
C VAL A 356 18.51 7.29 9.43
N ASP A 357 18.09 8.22 8.58
CA ASP A 357 17.11 7.97 7.51
C ASP A 357 17.50 6.79 6.60
N PRO A 358 16.52 5.97 6.17
CA PRO A 358 16.78 4.89 5.21
C PRO A 358 17.24 5.45 3.86
N LEU A 359 17.91 4.64 3.06
CA LEU A 359 18.19 4.96 1.65
C LEU A 359 16.89 5.04 0.85
N ALA A 360 16.00 4.07 1.04
CA ALA A 360 14.68 4.05 0.42
C ALA A 360 13.59 3.71 1.44
N GLU A 361 12.43 4.34 1.29
CA GLU A 361 11.18 3.91 1.90
C GLU A 361 10.13 3.84 0.79
N TYR A 362 9.13 2.97 0.95
CA TYR A 362 7.95 2.95 0.09
C TYR A 362 6.70 2.61 0.91
N PHE A 363 5.55 3.19 0.53
CA PHE A 363 4.32 2.99 1.29
C PHE A 363 3.70 1.62 0.99
N ARG A 364 2.87 1.08 1.90
CA ARG A 364 2.35 -0.29 1.80
C ARG A 364 1.37 -0.60 0.64
N ASN A 365 1.10 0.38 -0.21
CA ASN A 365 0.46 0.24 -1.52
C ASN A 365 1.46 -0.21 -2.61
N GLU A 366 2.73 0.16 -2.51
CA GLU A 366 3.79 -0.18 -3.48
C GLU A 366 4.42 -1.56 -3.26
N GLY A 367 4.34 -2.06 -2.03
CA GLY A 367 4.73 -3.40 -1.61
C GLY A 367 4.40 -3.59 -0.13
N ILE A 368 4.31 -4.82 0.37
CA ILE A 368 3.77 -5.10 1.71
C ILE A 368 4.85 -5.59 2.71
N SER A 369 6.00 -6.03 2.23
CA SER A 369 7.07 -6.62 3.05
C SER A 369 8.39 -6.57 2.29
N VAL A 370 9.29 -5.65 2.63
CA VAL A 370 10.61 -5.58 1.97
C VAL A 370 11.44 -6.83 2.23
N THR A 371 12.04 -7.36 1.17
CA THR A 371 12.92 -8.53 1.25
C THR A 371 14.36 -8.12 1.56
N GLY A 372 14.76 -6.90 1.20
CA GLY A 372 16.17 -6.51 1.03
C GLY A 372 16.75 -7.16 -0.24
N GLY A 373 18.08 -7.15 -0.37
CA GLY A 373 18.78 -7.80 -1.49
C GLY A 373 20.30 -7.63 -1.47
N LEU A 374 20.91 -7.29 -2.62
CA LEU A 374 22.36 -7.24 -2.80
C LEU A 374 22.83 -6.24 -3.86
N VAL A 375 24.09 -5.80 -3.79
CA VAL A 375 24.72 -5.00 -4.85
C VAL A 375 25.13 -5.89 -6.02
N TYR A 376 24.68 -5.55 -7.23
CA TYR A 376 24.98 -6.33 -8.42
C TYR A 376 26.43 -6.14 -8.88
N ARG A 377 27.14 -7.27 -9.03
CA ARG A 377 28.57 -7.36 -9.38
C ARG A 377 28.85 -8.38 -10.51
N GLY A 378 27.80 -8.79 -11.23
CA GLY A 378 27.88 -9.73 -12.36
C GLY A 378 28.40 -9.05 -13.63
N LYS A 379 28.04 -9.58 -14.80
CA LYS A 379 28.38 -9.06 -16.13
C LYS A 379 27.20 -9.08 -17.10
N GLU A 380 26.21 -9.96 -16.93
CA GLU A 380 25.04 -10.00 -17.81
C GLU A 380 24.28 -8.66 -17.88
N LEU A 381 24.15 -7.96 -16.75
CA LEU A 381 23.42 -6.69 -16.62
C LEU A 381 24.36 -5.49 -16.42
N GLU A 382 25.31 -5.29 -17.35
CA GLU A 382 26.36 -4.24 -17.29
C GLU A 382 25.89 -2.84 -16.78
N ASP A 383 24.75 -2.34 -17.25
CA ASP A 383 24.21 -1.01 -16.88
C ASP A 383 23.86 -0.88 -15.38
N PHE A 384 23.74 -2.01 -14.69
CA PHE A 384 23.37 -2.12 -13.28
C PHE A 384 24.56 -2.42 -12.35
N GLN A 385 25.80 -2.37 -12.84
CA GLN A 385 26.99 -2.51 -11.99
C GLN A 385 26.94 -1.56 -10.79
N GLY A 386 27.17 -2.10 -9.59
CA GLY A 386 27.19 -1.33 -8.35
C GLY A 386 25.82 -0.79 -7.91
N ALA A 387 24.71 -1.18 -8.54
CA ALA A 387 23.37 -0.87 -8.05
C ALA A 387 22.95 -1.89 -6.97
N TYR A 388 22.35 -1.42 -5.88
CA TYR A 388 21.73 -2.27 -4.88
C TYR A 388 20.35 -2.71 -5.38
N PHE A 389 20.19 -4.00 -5.66
CA PHE A 389 18.90 -4.60 -5.95
C PHE A 389 18.20 -4.98 -4.66
N TYR A 390 16.92 -4.63 -4.55
CA TYR A 390 16.03 -5.11 -3.49
C TYR A 390 14.65 -5.41 -4.05
N ALA A 391 13.89 -6.24 -3.34
CA ALA A 391 12.53 -6.62 -3.71
C ALA A 391 11.56 -6.42 -2.57
N ASP A 392 10.28 -6.52 -2.93
CA ASP A 392 9.17 -6.69 -2.01
C ASP A 392 8.60 -8.10 -2.15
N TYR A 393 8.45 -8.81 -1.04
CA TYR A 393 8.04 -10.21 -0.99
C TYR A 393 6.62 -10.44 -1.54
N VAL A 394 5.66 -9.54 -1.30
CA VAL A 394 4.24 -9.80 -1.67
C VAL A 394 3.91 -9.29 -3.08
N SER A 395 4.41 -8.11 -3.46
CA SER A 395 4.16 -7.56 -4.80
C SER A 395 5.06 -8.16 -5.88
N GLY A 396 6.21 -8.73 -5.51
CA GLY A 396 7.24 -9.18 -6.45
C GLY A 396 7.86 -8.04 -7.25
N ASN A 397 7.68 -6.78 -6.84
CA ASN A 397 8.40 -5.63 -7.38
C ASN A 397 9.89 -5.75 -7.02
N VAL A 398 10.75 -5.32 -7.95
CA VAL A 398 12.21 -5.26 -7.77
C VAL A 398 12.68 -3.88 -8.18
N TRP A 399 13.51 -3.27 -7.34
CA TRP A 399 14.13 -1.97 -7.56
C TRP A 399 15.66 -2.11 -7.68
N ALA A 400 16.27 -1.15 -8.37
CA ALA A 400 17.71 -0.92 -8.36
C ALA A 400 17.95 0.50 -7.81
N LEU A 401 18.82 0.57 -6.80
CA LEU A 401 19.14 1.77 -6.05
C LEU A 401 20.63 2.13 -6.20
N ARG A 402 20.93 3.43 -6.26
CA ARG A 402 22.28 4.00 -6.18
C ARG A 402 22.28 5.15 -5.18
N HIS A 403 23.41 5.37 -4.51
CA HIS A 403 23.56 6.38 -3.47
C HIS A 403 24.99 6.92 -3.39
N GLU A 404 25.15 8.06 -2.72
CA GLU A 404 26.44 8.61 -2.27
C GLU A 404 26.35 8.83 -0.74
N GLY A 405 26.93 7.92 0.05
CA GLY A 405 26.72 7.89 1.51
C GLY A 405 25.25 7.62 1.85
N GLN A 406 24.66 8.34 2.80
CA GLN A 406 23.22 8.20 3.13
C GLN A 406 22.28 8.90 2.12
N VAL A 407 22.79 9.44 1.00
CA VAL A 407 21.98 10.17 0.01
C VAL A 407 21.72 9.29 -1.22
N THR A 408 20.48 8.83 -1.38
CA THR A 408 20.02 8.12 -2.58
C THR A 408 20.03 9.04 -3.80
N THR A 409 20.77 8.64 -4.83
CA THR A 409 20.93 9.37 -6.11
C THR A 409 20.02 8.81 -7.21
N GLU A 410 19.67 7.53 -7.12
CA GLU A 410 18.74 6.87 -8.03
C GLU A 410 17.99 5.77 -7.26
N ASN A 411 16.67 5.68 -7.42
CA ASN A 411 15.91 4.49 -7.05
C ASN A 411 14.82 4.25 -8.09
N LYS A 412 14.89 3.14 -8.81
CA LYS A 412 13.95 2.82 -9.90
C LYS A 412 13.46 1.39 -9.79
N ARG A 413 12.16 1.18 -10.01
CA ARG A 413 11.62 -0.16 -10.20
C ARG A 413 12.11 -0.73 -11.53
N VAL A 414 12.88 -1.81 -11.48
CA VAL A 414 13.54 -2.45 -12.63
C VAL A 414 12.89 -3.75 -13.07
N ALA A 415 12.10 -4.39 -12.19
CA ALA A 415 11.21 -5.48 -12.56
C ALA A 415 9.91 -5.41 -11.75
N ASN A 416 8.85 -6.00 -12.30
CA ASN A 416 7.70 -6.48 -11.56
C ASN A 416 7.57 -7.95 -11.98
N THR A 417 7.79 -8.83 -11.02
CA THR A 417 7.92 -10.27 -11.26
C THR A 417 6.65 -11.05 -10.92
N GLY A 418 5.81 -10.55 -10.00
CA GLY A 418 4.71 -11.34 -9.41
C GLY A 418 5.21 -12.70 -8.89
N LEU A 419 6.26 -12.69 -8.07
CA LEU A 419 6.85 -13.83 -7.38
C LEU A 419 6.91 -13.51 -5.89
N GLU A 420 6.75 -14.52 -5.03
CA GLU A 420 7.03 -14.39 -3.60
C GLU A 420 8.56 -14.36 -3.31
N ILE A 421 9.24 -13.25 -3.65
CA ILE A 421 10.71 -13.15 -3.58
C ILE A 421 11.18 -13.14 -2.12
N ALA A 422 11.79 -14.24 -1.71
CA ALA A 422 12.21 -14.51 -0.34
C ALA A 422 13.66 -14.10 -0.05
N ALA A 423 14.53 -14.10 -1.07
CA ALA A 423 15.90 -13.60 -0.96
C ALA A 423 16.54 -13.37 -2.32
N PHE A 424 17.60 -12.57 -2.32
CA PHE A 424 18.59 -12.52 -3.37
C PHE A 424 19.81 -13.33 -2.94
N GLY A 425 20.27 -14.20 -3.82
CA GLY A 425 21.61 -14.78 -3.79
C GLY A 425 22.43 -14.30 -4.98
N ALA A 426 23.74 -14.50 -4.91
CA ALA A 426 24.64 -14.34 -6.05
C ALA A 426 25.34 -15.69 -6.33
N ASP A 427 25.93 -15.83 -7.50
CA ASP A 427 26.94 -16.85 -7.78
C ASP A 427 28.38 -16.28 -7.65
N GLN A 428 29.39 -17.14 -7.84
CA GLN A 428 30.82 -16.76 -7.73
C GLN A 428 31.28 -15.73 -8.78
N ASN A 429 30.48 -15.46 -9.82
CA ASN A 429 30.75 -14.45 -10.83
C ASN A 429 30.04 -13.12 -10.52
N GLY A 430 29.25 -13.06 -9.45
CA GLY A 430 28.42 -11.92 -9.08
C GLY A 430 27.03 -11.90 -9.74
N GLU A 431 26.64 -12.96 -10.46
CA GLU A 431 25.33 -13.00 -11.11
C GLU A 431 24.21 -13.25 -10.11
N LEU A 432 23.12 -12.49 -10.27
CA LEU A 432 22.02 -12.39 -9.32
C LEU A 432 20.97 -13.47 -9.55
N ILE A 433 20.58 -14.15 -8.47
CA ILE A 433 19.58 -15.22 -8.46
C ILE A 433 18.53 -14.93 -7.37
N LEU A 434 17.26 -14.98 -7.74
CA LEU A 434 16.11 -14.81 -6.86
C LEU A 434 15.66 -16.16 -6.30
N CYS A 435 15.50 -16.25 -4.98
CA CYS A 435 14.79 -17.32 -4.30
C CYS A 435 13.32 -16.95 -4.12
N THR A 436 12.40 -17.87 -4.39
CA THR A 436 10.96 -17.64 -4.18
C THR A 436 10.31 -18.71 -3.31
N PHE A 437 9.35 -18.35 -2.47
CA PHE A 437 8.73 -19.29 -1.51
C PHE A 437 8.01 -20.47 -2.18
N GLU A 438 7.54 -20.31 -3.41
CA GLU A 438 6.93 -21.37 -4.24
C GLU A 438 7.92 -22.52 -4.53
N GLY A 439 9.23 -22.27 -4.37
CA GLY A 439 10.27 -23.30 -4.39
C GLY A 439 11.30 -23.12 -5.50
N GLU A 440 11.33 -21.98 -6.19
CA GLU A 440 11.89 -21.93 -7.54
C GLU A 440 12.88 -20.77 -7.67
N LEU A 441 13.86 -20.94 -8.54
CA LEU A 441 14.97 -20.00 -8.69
C LEU A 441 14.89 -19.28 -10.03
N TYR A 442 15.04 -17.96 -9.99
CA TYR A 442 14.93 -17.09 -11.17
C TYR A 442 16.15 -16.19 -11.31
N ARG A 443 16.50 -15.81 -12.55
CA ARG A 443 17.39 -14.69 -12.85
C ARG A 443 16.56 -13.51 -13.38
N LEU A 444 17.13 -12.32 -13.35
CA LEU A 444 16.60 -11.16 -14.07
C LEU A 444 17.32 -11.02 -15.41
N GLN A 445 16.58 -10.99 -16.51
CA GLN A 445 17.11 -10.76 -17.85
C GLN A 445 16.55 -9.46 -18.45
N ARG A 446 17.24 -8.87 -19.42
CA ARG A 446 16.71 -7.72 -20.17
C ARG A 446 15.46 -8.13 -20.95
N ARG A 447 14.42 -7.30 -20.90
CA ARG A 447 13.23 -7.50 -21.75
C ARG A 447 13.58 -7.31 -23.24
N PRO A 448 12.91 -8.06 -24.14
CA PRO A 448 12.99 -7.81 -25.57
C PRO A 448 12.67 -6.37 -25.97
N ALA A 449 13.45 -5.81 -26.89
CA ALA A 449 13.34 -4.40 -27.30
C ALA A 449 11.97 -4.03 -27.94
N ASP A 450 11.29 -5.01 -28.56
CA ASP A 450 9.98 -4.80 -29.18
C ASP A 450 8.86 -4.51 -28.16
N VAL A 451 9.05 -4.86 -26.88
CA VAL A 451 8.15 -4.44 -25.79
C VAL A 451 8.11 -2.92 -25.71
N PHE A 452 9.26 -2.25 -25.76
CA PHE A 452 9.32 -0.78 -25.70
C PHE A 452 8.74 -0.10 -26.95
N GLU A 453 8.83 -0.74 -28.12
CA GLU A 453 8.16 -0.24 -29.34
C GLU A 453 6.63 -0.40 -29.27
N LYS A 454 6.12 -1.47 -28.65
CA LYS A 454 4.69 -1.65 -28.37
C LYS A 454 4.17 -0.64 -27.34
N VAL A 455 4.99 -0.30 -26.35
CA VAL A 455 4.66 0.71 -25.32
C VAL A 455 4.45 2.11 -25.88
N LYS A 456 5.15 2.49 -26.97
CA LYS A 456 4.89 3.75 -27.68
C LYS A 456 3.47 3.86 -28.25
N GLN A 457 2.71 2.77 -28.30
CA GLN A 457 1.31 2.74 -28.74
C GLN A 457 0.34 3.00 -27.57
N PHE A 458 0.81 3.02 -26.32
CA PHE A 458 -0.03 3.32 -25.17
C PHE A 458 -0.35 4.83 -25.14
N PRO A 459 -1.64 5.22 -25.13
CA PRO A 459 -2.05 6.63 -25.13
C PRO A 459 -1.39 7.45 -24.00
N GLN A 460 -0.69 8.52 -24.36
CA GLN A 460 -0.17 9.49 -23.40
C GLN A 460 -1.19 10.62 -23.17
N LEU A 461 -2.02 10.89 -24.16
CA LEU A 461 -3.16 11.81 -24.06
C LEU A 461 -4.49 11.05 -24.00
N LEU A 462 -5.48 11.64 -23.34
CA LEU A 462 -6.83 11.07 -23.28
C LEU A 462 -7.49 11.07 -24.67
N SER A 463 -7.18 12.03 -25.55
CA SER A 463 -7.64 12.01 -26.95
C SER A 463 -7.12 10.82 -27.76
N GLU A 464 -5.91 10.34 -27.48
CA GLU A 464 -5.28 9.19 -28.16
C GLU A 464 -5.92 7.84 -27.76
N THR A 465 -6.74 7.81 -26.70
CA THR A 465 -7.42 6.60 -26.23
C THR A 465 -8.49 6.09 -27.20
N GLY A 466 -9.10 6.99 -27.98
CA GLY A 466 -10.30 6.72 -28.76
C GLY A 466 -11.57 6.56 -27.92
N LEU A 467 -11.51 6.71 -26.58
CA LEU A 467 -12.67 6.65 -25.68
C LEU A 467 -13.56 7.89 -25.85
N PHE A 468 -13.02 9.03 -26.27
CA PHE A 468 -13.78 10.25 -26.46
C PHE A 468 -13.78 10.67 -27.94
N LYS A 469 -14.95 11.04 -28.46
CA LYS A 469 -15.09 11.74 -29.75
C LYS A 469 -14.55 13.17 -29.67
N SER A 470 -14.71 13.79 -28.51
CA SER A 470 -14.10 15.06 -28.13
C SER A 470 -13.83 15.03 -26.62
N VAL A 471 -12.56 15.16 -26.23
CA VAL A 471 -12.18 15.28 -24.82
C VAL A 471 -12.59 16.66 -24.28
N ALA A 472 -12.32 17.71 -25.06
CA ALA A 472 -12.72 19.09 -24.76
C ALA A 472 -14.22 19.21 -24.46
N ASP A 473 -15.09 18.57 -25.24
CA ASP A 473 -16.54 18.65 -25.06
C ASP A 473 -17.12 17.53 -24.16
N ASN A 474 -16.27 16.65 -23.60
CA ASN A 474 -16.68 15.44 -22.87
C ASN A 474 -17.67 14.53 -23.62
N VAL A 475 -17.49 14.37 -24.94
CA VAL A 475 -18.35 13.50 -25.75
C VAL A 475 -17.74 12.09 -25.79
N PRO A 476 -18.32 11.10 -25.09
CA PRO A 476 -17.83 9.72 -25.14
C PRO A 476 -18.03 9.10 -26.54
N ALA A 477 -17.28 8.04 -26.83
CA ALA A 477 -17.50 7.21 -28.00
C ALA A 477 -18.79 6.38 -27.86
N ASP A 478 -19.44 6.03 -28.98
CA ASP A 478 -20.73 5.30 -29.01
C ASP A 478 -20.65 3.86 -28.45
N VAL A 479 -19.44 3.40 -28.10
CA VAL A 479 -19.13 2.09 -27.52
C VAL A 479 -19.07 2.12 -25.98
N MET A 480 -19.14 3.31 -25.37
CA MET A 480 -19.12 3.49 -23.93
C MET A 480 -20.53 3.42 -23.36
N ILE A 481 -20.83 2.35 -22.62
CA ILE A 481 -22.11 2.18 -21.94
C ILE A 481 -22.09 3.00 -20.65
N PRO A 482 -22.91 4.06 -20.50
CA PRO A 482 -22.96 4.82 -19.25
C PRO A 482 -23.66 4.01 -18.16
N TYR A 483 -23.23 4.21 -16.91
CA TYR A 483 -23.89 3.62 -15.75
C TYR A 483 -23.81 4.50 -14.50
N GLU A 484 -24.75 4.33 -13.59
CA GLU A 484 -24.77 4.91 -12.25
C GLU A 484 -24.75 3.80 -11.18
N ILE A 485 -24.43 4.18 -9.94
CA ILE A 485 -24.35 3.25 -8.80
C ILE A 485 -25.06 3.83 -7.58
N ASN A 486 -25.85 3.00 -6.89
CA ASN A 486 -26.67 3.39 -5.73
C ASN A 486 -25.86 4.08 -4.61
N MET A 487 -24.67 3.55 -4.28
CA MET A 487 -23.80 4.04 -3.22
C MET A 487 -22.40 4.42 -3.78
N PRO A 488 -22.10 5.71 -4.02
CA PRO A 488 -20.81 6.12 -4.54
C PRO A 488 -19.70 6.13 -3.46
N PHE A 489 -18.49 5.72 -3.83
CA PHE A 489 -17.30 5.89 -3.00
C PHE A 489 -16.97 7.38 -2.83
N TRP A 490 -16.68 7.80 -1.59
CA TRP A 490 -16.35 9.18 -1.25
C TRP A 490 -15.02 9.63 -1.89
N SER A 491 -15.01 10.81 -2.50
CA SER A 491 -13.80 11.36 -3.14
C SER A 491 -13.75 12.88 -3.03
N ASP A 492 -13.80 13.38 -1.80
CA ASP A 492 -13.58 14.78 -1.46
C ASP A 492 -14.46 15.78 -2.25
N TYR A 493 -15.77 15.48 -2.36
CA TYR A 493 -16.78 16.17 -3.18
C TYR A 493 -16.70 16.00 -4.71
N ALA A 494 -15.75 15.22 -5.26
CA ALA A 494 -15.72 14.97 -6.69
C ALA A 494 -16.86 14.04 -7.15
N VAL A 495 -17.72 14.52 -8.05
CA VAL A 495 -18.72 13.72 -8.76
C VAL A 495 -18.08 13.06 -9.99
N LYS A 496 -18.72 12.02 -10.55
CA LYS A 496 -18.07 11.09 -11.48
C LYS A 496 -19.00 10.62 -12.58
N ASP A 497 -18.72 10.97 -13.84
CA ASP A 497 -19.27 10.17 -14.95
C ASP A 497 -18.69 8.75 -14.86
N ARG A 498 -19.46 7.73 -15.24
CA ARG A 498 -18.99 6.34 -15.28
C ARG A 498 -19.45 5.68 -16.56
N TYR A 499 -18.52 4.94 -17.17
CA TYR A 499 -18.79 4.13 -18.35
C TYR A 499 -18.05 2.80 -18.28
N VAL A 500 -18.57 1.80 -18.98
CA VAL A 500 -17.87 0.55 -19.27
C VAL A 500 -17.76 0.36 -20.78
N VAL A 501 -16.61 -0.14 -21.22
CA VAL A 501 -16.32 -0.55 -22.61
C VAL A 501 -15.97 -2.03 -22.59
N LEU A 502 -16.56 -2.80 -23.51
CA LEU A 502 -16.28 -4.21 -23.70
C LEU A 502 -15.45 -4.45 -24.98
N PRO A 503 -14.60 -5.48 -25.00
CA PRO A 503 -13.88 -5.91 -26.18
C PRO A 503 -14.80 -6.63 -27.17
N GLU A 504 -14.33 -6.84 -28.40
CA GLU A 504 -15.08 -7.55 -29.43
C GLU A 504 -15.40 -8.99 -29.02
N GLY A 505 -16.69 -9.35 -29.05
CA GLY A 505 -17.20 -10.63 -28.55
C GLY A 505 -17.15 -10.81 -27.03
N GLY A 506 -16.78 -9.78 -26.27
CA GLY A 506 -16.70 -9.83 -24.81
C GLY A 506 -18.08 -9.80 -24.14
N GLN A 507 -18.34 -10.79 -23.29
CA GLN A 507 -19.53 -10.84 -22.43
C GLN A 507 -19.13 -11.00 -20.96
N VAL A 508 -19.98 -10.50 -20.07
CA VAL A 508 -19.80 -10.48 -18.60
C VAL A 508 -20.47 -11.71 -17.97
N THR A 509 -19.79 -12.37 -17.03
CA THR A 509 -20.44 -13.37 -16.16
C THR A 509 -21.22 -12.63 -15.07
N PHE A 510 -22.54 -12.55 -15.22
CA PHE A 510 -23.43 -12.06 -14.16
C PHE A 510 -23.40 -12.99 -12.94
N LYS A 511 -23.55 -12.40 -11.74
CA LYS A 511 -23.76 -13.13 -10.47
C LYS A 511 -24.80 -12.37 -9.65
N GLU A 512 -25.84 -13.05 -9.15
CA GLU A 512 -26.86 -12.40 -8.31
C GLU A 512 -26.27 -11.81 -7.02
N GLN A 513 -25.40 -12.57 -6.33
CA GLN A 513 -24.93 -12.23 -4.99
C GLN A 513 -23.42 -11.88 -4.92
N ASP A 514 -22.63 -12.32 -5.89
CA ASP A 514 -21.17 -12.15 -5.93
C ASP A 514 -20.72 -11.03 -6.90
N LYS A 515 -19.41 -10.81 -6.98
CA LYS A 515 -18.79 -9.92 -7.99
C LYS A 515 -18.97 -10.50 -9.39
N TRP A 516 -19.28 -9.64 -10.36
CA TRP A 516 -19.33 -10.02 -11.78
C TRP A 516 -17.91 -10.25 -12.33
N GLU A 517 -17.80 -11.09 -13.36
CA GLU A 517 -16.51 -11.40 -14.02
C GLU A 517 -16.48 -10.75 -15.40
N PHE A 518 -15.38 -10.05 -15.73
CA PHE A 518 -15.25 -9.26 -16.96
C PHE A 518 -14.14 -9.82 -17.87
N PRO A 519 -14.34 -9.82 -19.20
CA PRO A 519 -13.38 -10.36 -20.16
C PRO A 519 -12.12 -9.47 -20.30
N VAL A 520 -11.00 -10.08 -20.71
CA VAL A 520 -9.78 -9.36 -21.08
C VAL A 520 -10.07 -8.42 -22.24
N GLY A 521 -9.72 -7.14 -22.06
CA GLY A 521 -10.06 -6.03 -22.95
C GLY A 521 -11.16 -5.10 -22.43
N THR A 522 -11.79 -5.42 -21.29
CA THR A 522 -12.76 -4.52 -20.62
C THR A 522 -12.07 -3.28 -20.05
N ILE A 523 -12.70 -2.11 -20.19
CA ILE A 523 -12.23 -0.84 -19.61
C ILE A 523 -13.38 -0.18 -18.86
N PHE A 524 -13.17 0.16 -17.58
CA PHE A 524 -14.00 1.13 -16.88
C PHE A 524 -13.40 2.51 -17.01
N VAL A 525 -14.23 3.51 -17.31
CA VAL A 525 -13.85 4.92 -17.47
C VAL A 525 -14.59 5.72 -16.41
N LYS A 526 -13.87 6.57 -15.66
CA LYS A 526 -14.44 7.45 -14.63
C LYS A 526 -13.87 8.85 -14.79
N THR A 527 -14.67 9.81 -15.27
CA THR A 527 -14.28 11.23 -15.35
C THR A 527 -14.70 11.94 -14.07
N PHE A 528 -13.75 12.49 -13.33
CA PHE A 528 -13.97 13.17 -12.05
C PHE A 528 -14.12 14.68 -12.25
N TRP A 529 -15.18 15.22 -11.65
CA TRP A 529 -15.62 16.60 -11.76
C TRP A 529 -15.68 17.25 -10.38
N MET A 530 -15.35 18.54 -10.28
CA MET A 530 -15.35 19.29 -9.03
C MET A 530 -16.00 20.66 -9.20
N HIS A 531 -16.92 21.01 -8.31
CA HIS A 531 -17.45 22.37 -8.23
C HIS A 531 -16.45 23.24 -7.45
N LEU A 532 -15.63 24.00 -8.20
CA LEU A 532 -14.69 24.98 -7.63
C LEU A 532 -15.43 26.20 -7.06
N ASP A 533 -16.64 26.48 -7.52
CA ASP A 533 -17.56 27.42 -6.88
C ASP A 533 -18.82 26.68 -6.40
N ARG A 534 -18.88 26.38 -5.11
CA ARG A 534 -20.04 25.71 -4.49
C ARG A 534 -21.26 26.63 -4.33
N THR A 535 -21.14 27.91 -4.70
CA THR A 535 -22.29 28.81 -4.83
C THR A 535 -22.86 28.84 -6.26
N ASN A 536 -22.17 28.24 -7.24
CA ASN A 536 -22.68 28.04 -8.59
C ASN A 536 -22.34 26.62 -9.12
N LEU A 537 -23.31 25.72 -9.03
CA LEU A 537 -23.11 24.32 -9.39
C LEU A 537 -23.32 24.04 -10.90
N SER A 538 -23.59 25.06 -11.74
CA SER A 538 -23.81 24.86 -13.18
C SER A 538 -22.56 24.50 -13.99
N GLU A 539 -21.37 24.80 -13.47
CA GLU A 539 -20.08 24.69 -14.20
C GLU A 539 -19.03 23.94 -13.37
N PRO A 540 -19.13 22.61 -13.20
CA PRO A 540 -18.06 21.82 -12.61
C PRO A 540 -16.84 21.74 -13.53
N HIS A 541 -15.66 21.69 -12.93
CA HIS A 541 -14.36 21.59 -13.60
C HIS A 541 -13.88 20.13 -13.64
N ARG A 542 -13.27 19.68 -14.74
CA ARG A 542 -12.71 18.32 -14.82
C ARG A 542 -11.35 18.29 -14.15
N LEU A 543 -11.15 17.30 -13.28
CA LEU A 543 -9.86 17.06 -12.62
C LEU A 543 -9.07 15.98 -13.36
N GLU A 544 -9.69 14.82 -13.56
CA GLU A 544 -9.02 13.63 -14.11
C GLU A 544 -10.02 12.68 -14.76
N THR A 545 -9.53 11.83 -15.66
CA THR A 545 -10.21 10.61 -16.09
C THR A 545 -9.39 9.41 -15.64
N ARG A 546 -9.95 8.56 -14.79
CA ARG A 546 -9.33 7.29 -14.39
C ARG A 546 -9.86 6.13 -15.24
N LEU A 547 -8.96 5.29 -15.73
CA LEU A 547 -9.27 4.04 -16.40
C LEU A 547 -8.96 2.86 -15.46
N LEU A 548 -9.76 1.80 -15.50
CA LEU A 548 -9.42 0.49 -14.96
C LEU A 548 -9.54 -0.54 -16.09
N VAL A 549 -8.40 -1.06 -16.54
CA VAL A 549 -8.27 -1.91 -17.73
C VAL A 549 -8.04 -3.37 -17.31
N ARG A 550 -8.78 -4.31 -17.90
CA ARG A 550 -8.47 -5.75 -17.82
C ARG A 550 -7.49 -6.14 -18.92
N SER A 551 -6.20 -6.12 -18.63
CA SER A 551 -5.16 -6.63 -19.53
C SER A 551 -4.99 -8.16 -19.37
N PRO A 552 -4.23 -8.84 -20.25
CA PRO A 552 -3.88 -10.25 -20.05
C PRO A 552 -3.09 -10.50 -18.76
N SER A 553 -2.29 -9.52 -18.30
CA SER A 553 -1.48 -9.61 -17.09
C SER A 553 -2.24 -9.32 -15.79
N GLY A 554 -3.45 -8.74 -15.84
CA GLY A 554 -4.21 -8.42 -14.65
C GLY A 554 -5.24 -7.31 -14.85
N TRP A 555 -5.68 -6.70 -13.77
CA TRP A 555 -6.32 -5.39 -13.80
C TRP A 555 -5.27 -4.31 -13.56
N GLN A 556 -5.37 -3.18 -14.24
CA GLN A 556 -4.44 -2.05 -14.13
C GLN A 556 -5.23 -0.74 -14.11
N GLY A 557 -4.95 0.12 -13.12
CA GLY A 557 -5.49 1.47 -13.03
C GLY A 557 -4.61 2.47 -13.76
N TYR A 558 -5.20 3.48 -14.40
CA TYR A 558 -4.52 4.61 -15.05
C TYR A 558 -5.23 5.91 -14.71
N THR A 559 -4.49 7.01 -14.61
CA THR A 559 -5.02 8.34 -14.28
C THR A 559 -4.56 9.31 -15.37
N TYR A 560 -5.48 10.02 -16.02
CA TYR A 560 -5.19 11.12 -16.94
C TYR A 560 -5.64 12.43 -16.29
N ILE A 561 -4.76 13.42 -16.18
CA ILE A 561 -5.07 14.71 -15.52
C ILE A 561 -5.36 15.77 -16.59
N TYR A 562 -6.49 16.48 -16.46
CA TYR A 562 -6.84 17.53 -17.41
C TYR A 562 -5.90 18.73 -17.34
N ASN A 563 -5.64 19.32 -18.51
CA ASN A 563 -4.93 20.58 -18.66
C ASN A 563 -5.80 21.79 -18.24
N GLU A 564 -5.17 22.95 -18.04
CA GLU A 564 -5.83 24.16 -17.51
C GLU A 564 -6.89 24.74 -18.48
N ASP A 565 -6.66 24.64 -19.79
CA ASP A 565 -7.61 25.01 -20.85
C ASP A 565 -8.66 23.93 -21.11
N GLN A 566 -8.59 22.80 -20.40
CA GLN A 566 -9.55 21.69 -20.42
C GLN A 566 -9.72 21.02 -21.79
N SER A 567 -8.77 21.20 -22.71
CA SER A 567 -8.81 20.65 -24.08
C SER A 567 -8.46 19.16 -24.16
N ASP A 568 -7.61 18.66 -23.27
CA ASP A 568 -7.19 17.24 -23.20
C ASP A 568 -6.77 16.85 -21.76
N ALA A 569 -6.30 15.62 -21.56
CA ALA A 569 -5.72 15.16 -20.30
C ALA A 569 -4.48 14.27 -20.52
N GLU A 570 -3.45 14.44 -19.69
CA GLU A 570 -2.16 13.75 -19.79
C GLU A 570 -2.04 12.57 -18.81
N LEU A 571 -1.46 11.45 -19.25
CA LEU A 571 -1.20 10.27 -18.43
C LEU A 571 -0.25 10.58 -17.26
N LEU A 572 -0.71 10.28 -16.05
CA LEU A 572 0.00 10.54 -14.81
C LEU A 572 1.13 9.52 -14.56
N LYS A 573 2.37 10.02 -14.39
CA LYS A 573 3.58 9.20 -14.21
C LYS A 573 3.90 8.86 -12.75
N GLY A 574 3.50 9.72 -11.81
CA GLY A 574 3.70 9.58 -10.36
C GLY A 574 2.58 10.31 -9.60
N SER A 575 2.48 10.16 -8.28
CA SER A 575 1.37 10.78 -7.54
C SER A 575 1.45 12.31 -7.58
N LEU A 576 0.29 12.98 -7.55
CA LEU A 576 0.21 14.44 -7.51
C LEU A 576 -0.78 14.87 -6.44
N LEU A 577 -0.37 15.82 -5.60
CA LEU A 577 -1.26 16.55 -4.71
C LEU A 577 -1.39 17.99 -5.22
N ARG A 578 -2.59 18.41 -5.63
CA ARG A 578 -2.86 19.74 -6.19
C ARG A 578 -3.72 20.55 -5.21
N PRO A 579 -3.31 21.76 -4.80
CA PRO A 579 -4.21 22.69 -4.14
C PRO A 579 -5.26 23.20 -5.14
N LEU A 580 -6.52 23.15 -4.74
CA LEU A 580 -7.67 23.69 -5.47
C LEU A 580 -8.33 24.78 -4.61
N GLU A 581 -8.54 25.96 -5.17
CA GLU A 581 -9.29 27.01 -4.51
C GLU A 581 -10.79 26.75 -4.69
N ILE A 582 -11.49 26.50 -3.59
CA ILE A 582 -12.92 26.19 -3.55
C ILE A 582 -13.67 27.34 -2.91
N LYS A 583 -14.42 28.10 -3.70
CA LYS A 583 -15.37 29.11 -3.19
C LYS A 583 -16.59 28.42 -2.60
N THR A 584 -16.97 28.83 -1.39
CA THR A 584 -18.18 28.39 -0.68
C THR A 584 -19.07 29.59 -0.37
N GLU A 585 -20.24 29.37 0.23
CA GLU A 585 -21.11 30.47 0.70
C GLU A 585 -20.45 31.39 1.75
N LYS A 586 -19.46 30.87 2.49
CA LYS A 586 -18.85 31.56 3.64
C LYS A 586 -17.51 32.19 3.30
N GLU A 587 -16.67 31.44 2.59
CA GLU A 587 -15.27 31.79 2.29
C GLU A 587 -14.72 30.98 1.11
N THR A 588 -13.53 31.31 0.64
CA THR A 588 -12.75 30.46 -0.27
C THR A 588 -11.76 29.63 0.55
N VAL A 589 -11.71 28.32 0.31
CA VAL A 589 -10.82 27.37 1.01
C VAL A 589 -9.92 26.63 0.04
N THR A 590 -8.64 26.47 0.41
CA THR A 590 -7.70 25.62 -0.33
C THR A 590 -7.92 24.15 0.01
N GLN A 591 -8.56 23.39 -0.89
CA GLN A 591 -8.72 21.94 -0.77
C GLN A 591 -7.60 21.23 -1.54
N HIS A 592 -6.85 20.34 -0.88
CA HIS A 592 -5.83 19.54 -1.57
C HIS A 592 -6.48 18.28 -2.18
N TYR A 593 -6.37 18.13 -3.50
CA TYR A 593 -6.85 16.97 -4.25
C TYR A 593 -5.70 16.02 -4.60
N TYR A 594 -5.89 14.73 -4.38
CA TYR A 594 -4.89 13.69 -4.62
C TYR A 594 -5.21 12.88 -5.87
N PHE A 595 -4.31 12.94 -6.85
CA PHE A 595 -4.33 12.13 -8.05
C PHE A 595 -3.49 10.86 -7.82
N PRO A 596 -4.11 9.66 -7.81
CA PRO A 596 -3.42 8.41 -7.48
C PRO A 596 -2.56 7.92 -8.64
N THR A 597 -1.42 7.31 -8.29
CA THR A 597 -0.67 6.47 -9.23
C THR A 597 -1.48 5.23 -9.65
N ARG A 598 -0.99 4.55 -10.68
CA ARG A 598 -1.45 3.18 -11.02
C ARG A 598 -1.42 2.23 -9.82
N VAL A 599 -0.43 2.39 -8.94
CA VAL A 599 -0.19 1.51 -7.80
C VAL A 599 -1.15 1.83 -6.65
N ASP A 600 -1.42 3.11 -6.39
CA ASP A 600 -2.48 3.57 -5.48
C ASP A 600 -3.85 3.00 -5.87
N CYS A 601 -4.17 2.95 -7.17
CA CYS A 601 -5.40 2.31 -7.64
C CYS A 601 -5.45 0.84 -7.23
N MET A 602 -4.35 0.08 -7.38
CA MET A 602 -4.32 -1.34 -7.04
C MET A 602 -4.38 -1.61 -5.53
N ALA A 603 -4.10 -0.62 -4.68
CA ALA A 603 -4.24 -0.75 -3.22
C ALA A 603 -5.69 -1.05 -2.77
N CYS A 604 -6.69 -0.58 -3.53
CA CYS A 604 -8.10 -0.90 -3.28
C CYS A 604 -8.65 -1.94 -4.27
N HIS A 605 -8.11 -1.99 -5.48
CA HIS A 605 -8.53 -2.91 -6.54
C HIS A 605 -7.78 -4.25 -6.45
N THR A 606 -8.02 -5.03 -5.39
CA THR A 606 -7.34 -6.32 -5.13
C THR A 606 -8.13 -7.53 -5.63
N GLU A 607 -7.49 -8.71 -5.70
CA GLU A 607 -8.16 -9.98 -6.04
C GLU A 607 -9.28 -10.31 -5.03
N GLN A 608 -9.01 -10.19 -3.73
CA GLN A 608 -10.01 -10.42 -2.68
C GLN A 608 -11.17 -9.40 -2.79
N ALA A 609 -10.89 -8.15 -3.20
CA ALA A 609 -11.93 -7.18 -3.54
C ALA A 609 -12.62 -7.41 -4.90
N GLY A 610 -12.19 -8.40 -5.69
CA GLY A 610 -12.73 -8.72 -7.02
C GLY A 610 -12.33 -7.73 -8.11
N PHE A 611 -11.37 -6.85 -7.84
CA PHE A 611 -10.88 -5.74 -8.67
C PHE A 611 -11.91 -4.68 -9.10
N VAL A 612 -13.15 -5.03 -9.43
CA VAL A 612 -14.15 -4.06 -9.94
C VAL A 612 -14.98 -3.48 -8.79
N LEU A 613 -14.54 -2.32 -8.30
CA LEU A 613 -15.25 -1.60 -7.24
C LEU A 613 -16.46 -0.83 -7.82
N GLY A 614 -17.65 -1.33 -7.48
CA GLY A 614 -18.93 -0.66 -7.69
C GLY A 614 -19.82 -1.19 -8.81
N MET A 615 -19.33 -2.02 -9.75
CA MET A 615 -20.21 -2.67 -10.74
C MET A 615 -20.58 -4.08 -10.27
N ASN A 616 -21.69 -4.20 -9.55
CA ASN A 616 -22.28 -5.45 -9.10
C ASN A 616 -23.80 -5.30 -9.04
N THR A 617 -24.53 -6.41 -8.91
CA THR A 617 -26.00 -6.45 -8.92
C THR A 617 -26.66 -5.42 -7.99
N ARG A 618 -26.16 -5.24 -6.76
CA ARG A 618 -26.78 -4.36 -5.75
C ARG A 618 -26.55 -2.87 -6.01
N GLN A 619 -25.43 -2.55 -6.63
CA GLN A 619 -25.10 -1.18 -7.06
C GLN A 619 -25.81 -0.81 -8.36
N MET A 620 -25.99 -1.78 -9.25
CA MET A 620 -26.52 -1.59 -10.60
C MET A 620 -28.04 -1.73 -10.68
N ASN A 621 -28.69 -2.38 -9.72
CA ASN A 621 -30.15 -2.44 -9.61
C ASN A 621 -30.69 -1.05 -9.22
N HIS A 622 -30.97 -0.24 -10.25
CA HIS A 622 -31.27 1.19 -10.19
C HIS A 622 -31.91 1.58 -11.52
N GLU A 623 -32.88 2.51 -11.50
CA GLU A 623 -33.43 3.08 -12.74
C GLU A 623 -32.55 4.21 -13.26
N LEU A 624 -32.18 4.15 -14.54
CA LEU A 624 -31.45 5.22 -15.19
C LEU A 624 -32.24 5.73 -16.40
N ASN A 625 -32.31 7.06 -16.54
CA ASN A 625 -32.82 7.67 -17.77
C ASN A 625 -31.78 7.52 -18.88
N TYR A 626 -32.13 6.84 -19.95
CA TYR A 626 -31.37 6.78 -21.19
C TYR A 626 -32.25 7.35 -22.31
N ALA A 627 -31.87 8.50 -22.87
CA ALA A 627 -32.60 9.14 -23.98
C ALA A 627 -34.13 9.21 -23.81
N GLU A 628 -34.58 9.80 -22.69
CA GLU A 628 -36.00 9.97 -22.31
C GLU A 628 -36.74 8.69 -21.86
N GLN A 629 -36.06 7.53 -21.81
CA GLN A 629 -36.62 6.30 -21.23
C GLN A 629 -35.96 5.98 -19.90
N ASN A 630 -36.75 5.88 -18.82
CA ASN A 630 -36.28 5.30 -17.57
C ASN A 630 -36.35 3.77 -17.69
N VAL A 631 -35.22 3.10 -17.49
CA VAL A 631 -35.15 1.63 -17.48
C VAL A 631 -34.16 1.18 -16.40
N ASN A 632 -34.40 0.02 -15.80
CA ASN A 632 -33.46 -0.57 -14.86
C ASN A 632 -32.16 -0.93 -15.58
N GLN A 633 -31.01 -0.54 -15.04
CA GLN A 633 -29.73 -0.77 -15.72
C GLN A 633 -29.41 -2.26 -15.91
N LEU A 634 -29.94 -3.15 -15.06
CA LEU A 634 -29.75 -4.60 -15.21
C LEU A 634 -30.50 -5.14 -16.43
N ASP A 635 -31.77 -4.79 -16.59
CA ASP A 635 -32.56 -5.16 -17.77
C ASP A 635 -31.92 -4.59 -19.03
N TYR A 636 -31.52 -3.32 -18.99
CA TYR A 636 -30.86 -2.67 -20.13
C TYR A 636 -29.56 -3.37 -20.56
N LEU A 637 -28.69 -3.73 -19.62
CA LEU A 637 -27.47 -4.50 -19.92
C LEU A 637 -27.82 -5.91 -20.47
N SER A 638 -28.90 -6.52 -20.00
CA SER A 638 -29.40 -7.79 -20.52
C SER A 638 -29.90 -7.66 -21.97
N GLU A 639 -30.67 -6.61 -22.29
CA GLU A 639 -31.15 -6.33 -23.66
C GLU A 639 -30.00 -6.03 -24.63
N LEU A 640 -28.94 -5.38 -24.16
CA LEU A 640 -27.69 -5.19 -24.93
C LEU A 640 -26.88 -6.47 -25.15
N ASN A 641 -27.28 -7.61 -24.58
CA ASN A 641 -26.52 -8.87 -24.56
C ASN A 641 -25.13 -8.77 -23.90
N VAL A 642 -24.97 -7.85 -22.94
CA VAL A 642 -23.73 -7.70 -22.15
C VAL A 642 -23.45 -8.94 -21.31
N PHE A 643 -24.49 -9.55 -20.75
CA PHE A 643 -24.35 -10.78 -19.97
C PHE A 643 -24.26 -12.02 -20.87
N LYS A 644 -23.42 -12.97 -20.46
CA LYS A 644 -23.25 -14.25 -21.16
C LYS A 644 -24.54 -15.09 -21.18
N GLU A 645 -25.28 -15.05 -20.08
CA GLU A 645 -26.60 -15.67 -19.93
C GLU A 645 -27.60 -14.56 -19.58
N PRO A 646 -28.88 -14.64 -20.00
CA PRO A 646 -29.93 -13.72 -19.56
C PRO A 646 -30.08 -13.70 -18.03
N LEU A 647 -30.67 -12.62 -17.50
CA LEU A 647 -31.01 -12.55 -16.08
C LEU A 647 -31.96 -13.70 -15.68
N SER A 648 -31.62 -14.37 -14.58
CA SER A 648 -32.41 -15.46 -13.98
C SER A 648 -33.69 -15.02 -13.29
N LYS A 649 -33.84 -13.71 -13.06
CA LYS A 649 -34.87 -13.04 -12.26
C LYS A 649 -35.08 -11.62 -12.78
N SER A 650 -36.25 -11.03 -12.53
CA SER A 650 -36.44 -9.60 -12.80
C SER A 650 -35.70 -8.73 -11.76
N PRO A 651 -35.38 -7.46 -12.05
CA PRO A 651 -34.70 -6.59 -11.09
C PRO A 651 -35.48 -6.38 -9.78
N ASP A 652 -36.81 -6.44 -9.80
CA ASP A 652 -37.67 -6.39 -8.60
C ASP A 652 -37.41 -7.56 -7.62
N GLU A 653 -36.87 -8.68 -8.11
CA GLU A 653 -36.51 -9.86 -7.31
C GLU A 653 -35.02 -9.87 -6.90
N LEU A 654 -34.24 -8.89 -7.34
CA LEU A 654 -32.82 -8.75 -7.06
C LEU A 654 -32.57 -7.73 -5.94
N GLU A 655 -31.58 -8.00 -5.10
CA GLU A 655 -31.22 -7.10 -4.00
C GLU A 655 -30.60 -5.80 -4.54
N ALA A 656 -31.07 -4.65 -4.06
CA ALA A 656 -30.52 -3.32 -4.33
C ALA A 656 -29.95 -2.71 -3.05
N TRP A 657 -28.87 -1.92 -3.17
CA TRP A 657 -28.43 -1.03 -2.11
C TRP A 657 -29.26 0.25 -2.07
N PRO A 658 -29.40 0.91 -0.91
CA PRO A 658 -30.09 2.18 -0.81
C PRO A 658 -29.40 3.25 -1.67
N GLU A 659 -30.20 4.05 -2.37
CA GLU A 659 -29.72 5.18 -3.16
C GLU A 659 -29.22 6.31 -2.25
N TRP A 660 -27.98 6.75 -2.45
CA TRP A 660 -27.36 7.80 -1.62
C TRP A 660 -27.83 9.22 -1.98
N GLY A 661 -28.62 9.38 -3.05
CA GLY A 661 -29.18 10.65 -3.52
C GLY A 661 -28.18 11.62 -4.14
N PHE A 662 -26.88 11.32 -4.19
CA PHE A 662 -25.93 12.06 -5.03
C PHE A 662 -25.78 11.33 -6.37
N GLY A 663 -26.58 11.77 -7.35
CA GLY A 663 -26.57 11.28 -8.72
C GLY A 663 -25.18 11.40 -9.36
N ASN A 664 -24.85 10.42 -10.19
CA ASN A 664 -23.55 10.27 -10.82
C ASN A 664 -23.50 10.74 -12.29
N LEU A 665 -24.61 11.25 -12.83
CA LEU A 665 -24.63 12.01 -14.08
C LEU A 665 -25.38 13.35 -13.97
N ASP A 666 -26.09 13.62 -12.87
CA ASP A 666 -26.64 14.96 -12.63
C ASP A 666 -25.55 15.86 -12.04
N ARG A 667 -24.97 16.67 -12.92
CA ARG A 667 -23.96 17.68 -12.58
C ARG A 667 -24.57 19.01 -12.20
N SER A 668 -25.83 19.23 -12.55
CA SER A 668 -26.62 20.32 -12.00
C SER A 668 -27.11 19.91 -10.62
N SER A 669 -26.97 20.77 -9.62
CA SER A 669 -27.82 20.62 -8.45
C SER A 669 -29.26 20.91 -8.85
N ASP A 670 -30.12 19.88 -8.85
CA ASP A 670 -31.52 20.12 -8.55
C ASP A 670 -31.59 20.81 -7.16
N PRO A 671 -32.31 21.94 -7.00
CA PRO A 671 -32.47 22.60 -5.71
C PRO A 671 -32.98 21.69 -4.57
N GLU A 672 -33.63 20.57 -4.88
CA GLU A 672 -34.08 19.57 -3.88
C GLU A 672 -32.94 18.62 -3.39
N HIS A 673 -31.72 18.74 -3.95
CA HIS A 673 -30.60 17.81 -3.71
C HIS A 673 -29.35 18.48 -3.09
N VAL A 674 -29.52 19.61 -2.41
CA VAL A 674 -28.47 20.21 -1.56
C VAL A 674 -28.07 19.23 -0.44
N GLU A 675 -26.83 19.32 0.07
CA GLU A 675 -26.31 18.48 1.17
C GLU A 675 -27.30 18.27 2.33
N SER A 676 -28.13 19.28 2.61
CA SER A 676 -29.10 19.37 3.70
C SER A 676 -30.39 18.54 3.58
N GLU A 677 -30.82 18.08 2.40
CA GLU A 677 -32.24 17.68 2.20
C GLU A 677 -32.54 16.18 2.08
N LEU A 678 -31.55 15.27 2.05
CA LEU A 678 -31.84 13.84 2.27
C LEU A 678 -32.09 13.58 3.77
N GLU A 679 -33.36 13.57 4.18
CA GLU A 679 -33.77 13.03 5.47
C GLU A 679 -33.50 11.51 5.52
N LEU A 680 -32.30 11.13 5.97
CA LEU A 680 -31.92 9.72 6.21
C LEU A 680 -32.97 9.02 7.09
N PRO A 681 -33.72 8.02 6.57
CA PRO A 681 -34.82 7.40 7.31
C PRO A 681 -34.31 6.78 8.62
N GLN A 682 -35.00 7.09 9.72
CA GLN A 682 -34.56 6.67 11.05
C GLN A 682 -34.57 5.14 11.23
N ASP A 683 -35.44 4.45 10.49
CA ASP A 683 -35.58 3.00 10.42
C ASP A 683 -34.57 2.31 9.48
N GLN A 684 -34.03 3.03 8.48
CA GLN A 684 -33.06 2.47 7.52
C GLN A 684 -31.59 2.82 7.82
N THR A 685 -31.33 3.50 8.94
CA THR A 685 -29.99 3.99 9.32
C THR A 685 -28.91 2.90 9.31
N GLU A 686 -29.21 1.67 9.75
CA GLU A 686 -28.24 0.56 9.68
C GLU A 686 -27.94 0.14 8.24
N THR A 687 -28.95 0.06 7.36
CA THR A 687 -28.78 -0.31 5.95
C THR A 687 -27.87 0.66 5.22
N TYR A 688 -28.08 1.97 5.41
CA TYR A 688 -27.22 3.00 4.84
C TYR A 688 -25.80 2.95 5.42
N ALA A 689 -25.63 2.77 6.74
CA ALA A 689 -24.32 2.63 7.36
C ALA A 689 -23.56 1.40 6.83
N ARG A 690 -24.25 0.27 6.63
CA ARG A 690 -23.68 -0.96 6.06
C ARG A 690 -23.27 -0.78 4.60
N ALA A 691 -24.10 -0.17 3.77
CA ALA A 691 -23.78 0.07 2.35
C ALA A 691 -22.62 1.07 2.21
N TRP A 692 -22.56 2.10 3.07
CA TRP A 692 -21.42 3.02 3.12
C TRP A 692 -20.12 2.30 3.55
N LEU A 693 -20.18 1.46 4.59
CA LEU A 693 -19.02 0.68 5.07
C LEU A 693 -18.56 -0.37 4.05
N ASP A 694 -19.48 -1.03 3.34
CA ASP A 694 -19.14 -1.95 2.25
C ASP A 694 -18.39 -1.19 1.15
N THR A 695 -19.00 -0.11 0.65
CA THR A 695 -18.49 0.70 -0.45
C THR A 695 -17.14 1.35 -0.15
N ASN A 696 -16.95 1.88 1.06
CA ASN A 696 -15.77 2.70 1.41
C ASN A 696 -14.68 1.95 2.18
N CYS A 697 -14.99 0.81 2.82
CA CYS A 697 -14.06 0.15 3.74
C CYS A 697 -13.91 -1.38 3.56
N SER A 698 -14.87 -2.09 2.95
CA SER A 698 -14.82 -3.58 2.91
C SER A 698 -13.73 -4.14 1.99
N MET A 699 -13.29 -3.40 0.98
CA MET A 699 -12.20 -3.84 0.10
C MET A 699 -10.93 -4.17 0.90
N CYS A 700 -10.66 -3.40 1.96
CA CYS A 700 -9.59 -3.64 2.92
C CYS A 700 -10.05 -4.56 4.09
N HIS A 701 -11.27 -4.38 4.58
CA HIS A 701 -11.82 -5.07 5.75
C HIS A 701 -12.86 -6.14 5.36
N GLN A 702 -12.34 -7.25 4.84
CA GLN A 702 -13.08 -8.48 4.53
C GLN A 702 -12.18 -9.69 4.85
N PRO A 703 -12.69 -10.94 4.85
CA PRO A 703 -11.85 -12.12 5.05
C PRO A 703 -10.70 -12.15 4.02
N ASN A 704 -9.47 -12.32 4.50
CA ASN A 704 -8.23 -12.25 3.71
C ASN A 704 -7.97 -10.88 3.03
N GLY A 705 -8.67 -9.82 3.44
CA GLY A 705 -8.38 -8.45 3.00
C GLY A 705 -7.08 -7.89 3.60
N ILE A 706 -6.57 -6.81 3.00
CA ILE A 706 -5.23 -6.27 3.32
C ILE A 706 -5.11 -5.58 4.69
N ALA A 707 -6.22 -5.26 5.37
CA ALA A 707 -6.16 -4.53 6.63
C ALA A 707 -6.22 -5.44 7.87
N ALA A 708 -5.31 -5.19 8.81
CA ALA A 708 -5.26 -5.88 10.09
C ALA A 708 -6.51 -5.61 10.96
N GLY A 709 -6.72 -6.45 11.98
CA GLY A 709 -7.83 -6.31 12.93
C GLY A 709 -9.00 -7.28 12.72
N GLY A 710 -9.02 -8.04 11.62
CA GLY A 710 -10.02 -9.08 11.39
C GLY A 710 -11.47 -8.58 11.26
N MET A 711 -11.66 -7.28 11.02
CA MET A 711 -12.97 -6.70 10.74
C MET A 711 -13.49 -7.22 9.41
N ASN A 712 -14.78 -7.58 9.37
CA ASN A 712 -15.50 -7.83 8.14
C ASN A 712 -16.63 -6.81 7.99
N LEU A 713 -16.45 -5.87 7.06
CA LEU A 713 -17.35 -4.76 6.78
C LEU A 713 -18.20 -4.98 5.52
N GLN A 714 -18.21 -6.19 4.96
CA GLN A 714 -19.11 -6.55 3.87
C GLN A 714 -20.58 -6.42 4.32
N PHE A 715 -21.42 -5.86 3.45
CA PHE A 715 -22.80 -5.43 3.71
C PHE A 715 -23.64 -6.46 4.47
N HIS A 716 -23.60 -7.70 3.97
CA HIS A 716 -24.37 -8.85 4.44
C HIS A 716 -23.77 -9.55 5.68
N THR A 717 -22.61 -9.11 6.18
CA THR A 717 -21.98 -9.72 7.37
C THR A 717 -22.82 -9.43 8.61
N PRO A 718 -23.36 -10.45 9.31
CA PRO A 718 -24.13 -10.24 10.52
C PRO A 718 -23.32 -9.47 11.57
N LEU A 719 -23.93 -8.54 12.30
CA LEU A 719 -23.23 -7.61 13.20
C LEU A 719 -22.24 -8.31 14.16
N GLN A 720 -22.62 -9.48 14.68
CA GLN A 720 -21.83 -10.27 15.62
C GLN A 720 -20.62 -10.97 14.95
N LYS A 721 -20.60 -11.07 13.63
CA LYS A 721 -19.50 -11.60 12.80
C LYS A 721 -18.63 -10.51 12.14
N MET A 722 -19.02 -9.24 12.26
CA MET A 722 -18.22 -8.11 11.73
C MET A 722 -16.93 -7.88 12.54
N ASN A 723 -16.84 -8.44 13.75
CA ASN A 723 -15.72 -8.26 14.71
C ASN A 723 -15.45 -6.79 15.11
N VAL A 724 -16.47 -5.93 15.06
CA VAL A 724 -16.36 -4.50 15.42
C VAL A 724 -16.86 -4.14 16.82
N ILE A 725 -17.90 -4.83 17.32
CA ILE A 725 -18.58 -4.45 18.56
C ILE A 725 -17.74 -4.79 19.78
N ASN A 726 -17.37 -3.77 20.56
CA ASN A 726 -16.51 -3.86 21.75
C ASN A 726 -15.13 -4.52 21.48
N ALA A 727 -14.72 -4.64 20.21
CA ALA A 727 -13.43 -5.19 19.86
C ALA A 727 -12.29 -4.20 20.20
N LYS A 728 -11.14 -4.73 20.63
CA LYS A 728 -9.98 -3.90 20.97
C LYS A 728 -9.33 -3.33 19.70
N PRO A 729 -8.99 -2.04 19.64
CA PRO A 729 -8.18 -1.48 18.55
C PRO A 729 -6.79 -2.13 18.48
N LEU A 730 -6.37 -2.59 17.30
CA LEU A 730 -5.07 -3.28 17.11
C LEU A 730 -4.02 -2.44 16.35
N GLN A 731 -4.44 -1.49 15.52
CA GLN A 731 -3.54 -0.58 14.76
C GLN A 731 -3.39 0.77 15.48
N GLY A 732 -2.89 0.73 16.72
CA GLY A 732 -2.88 1.87 17.64
C GLY A 732 -4.30 2.33 18.05
N GLN A 733 -4.37 3.31 18.94
CA GLN A 733 -5.64 3.82 19.47
C GLN A 733 -5.71 5.35 19.31
N MET A 734 -6.81 5.86 18.74
CA MET A 734 -7.10 7.30 18.61
C MET A 734 -8.15 7.77 19.62
N THR A 735 -8.96 6.84 20.14
CA THR A 735 -9.92 7.04 21.22
C THR A 735 -9.22 7.13 22.59
N PRO A 736 -9.85 7.74 23.61
CA PRO A 736 -9.36 7.66 24.99
C PRO A 736 -9.27 6.20 25.49
N PRO A 737 -8.40 5.90 26.48
CA PRO A 737 -8.30 4.57 27.08
C PRO A 737 -9.65 3.98 27.48
N GLY A 738 -9.92 2.74 27.06
CA GLY A 738 -11.23 2.08 27.22
C GLY A 738 -12.17 2.22 26.00
N GLY A 739 -11.78 2.94 24.96
CA GLY A 739 -12.44 2.89 23.65
C GLY A 739 -12.35 1.51 22.95
N ALA A 740 -13.19 1.33 21.94
CA ALA A 740 -13.31 0.11 21.14
C ALA A 740 -13.34 0.44 19.64
N VAL A 741 -13.28 -0.59 18.78
CA VAL A 741 -13.49 -0.44 17.33
C VAL A 741 -14.86 0.20 17.05
N VAL A 742 -15.93 -0.37 17.62
CA VAL A 742 -17.24 0.27 17.79
C VAL A 742 -17.72 0.05 19.22
N TYR A 743 -17.97 1.14 19.95
CA TYR A 743 -18.57 1.14 21.28
C TYR A 743 -20.07 1.48 21.15
N PRO A 744 -21.00 0.54 21.43
CA PRO A 744 -22.43 0.75 21.28
C PRO A 744 -22.94 1.98 22.05
N GLY A 745 -23.58 2.91 21.34
CA GLY A 745 -24.11 4.14 21.92
C GLY A 745 -23.07 5.22 22.25
N MET A 746 -21.78 5.03 21.92
CA MET A 746 -20.71 6.01 22.21
C MET A 746 -19.77 6.22 21.00
N PRO A 747 -20.17 7.05 20.01
CA PRO A 747 -19.34 7.36 18.84
C PRO A 747 -17.94 7.89 19.17
N LEU A 748 -17.81 8.72 20.22
CA LEU A 748 -16.51 9.26 20.65
C LEU A 748 -15.58 8.23 21.34
N LEU A 749 -16.09 7.03 21.64
CA LEU A 749 -15.29 5.87 22.08
C LEU A 749 -15.17 4.79 20.99
N SER A 750 -15.54 5.11 19.74
CA SER A 750 -15.53 4.20 18.59
C SER A 750 -14.45 4.60 17.58
N GLU A 751 -13.39 3.81 17.46
CA GLU A 751 -12.31 4.06 16.47
C GLU A 751 -12.85 4.20 15.05
N LEU A 752 -13.82 3.37 14.66
CA LEU A 752 -14.37 3.39 13.30
C LEU A 752 -14.96 4.76 12.94
N PHE A 753 -15.63 5.42 13.90
CA PHE A 753 -16.17 6.76 13.74
C PHE A 753 -15.03 7.80 13.66
N ILE A 754 -14.12 7.78 14.65
CA ILE A 754 -13.00 8.73 14.74
C ILE A 754 -12.07 8.66 13.51
N ARG A 755 -11.72 7.46 13.04
CA ARG A 755 -10.86 7.26 11.87
C ARG A 755 -11.54 7.66 10.57
N ALA A 756 -12.84 7.38 10.42
CA ALA A 756 -13.64 7.85 9.29
C ALA A 756 -13.73 9.39 9.24
N GLY A 757 -13.71 10.05 10.41
CA GLY A 757 -13.73 11.50 10.57
C GLY A 757 -12.35 12.19 10.63
N HIS A 758 -11.25 11.45 10.49
CA HIS A 758 -9.89 12.00 10.60
C HIS A 758 -9.17 12.01 9.25
N ARG A 759 -8.32 13.01 8.99
CA ARG A 759 -7.55 13.15 7.73
C ARG A 759 -6.06 13.38 7.97
N GLY A 760 -5.47 12.47 8.74
CA GLY A 760 -4.03 12.37 9.02
C GLY A 760 -3.60 10.92 9.21
N VAL A 761 -2.64 10.66 10.11
CA VAL A 761 -2.18 9.31 10.44
C VAL A 761 -3.36 8.44 10.92
N ARG A 762 -3.46 7.20 10.43
CA ARG A 762 -4.55 6.24 10.73
C ARG A 762 -5.96 6.67 10.24
N LYS A 763 -6.06 7.61 9.30
CA LYS A 763 -7.33 7.92 8.59
C LYS A 763 -7.95 6.70 7.90
N MET A 764 -9.27 6.69 7.81
CA MET A 764 -10.03 5.73 7.00
C MET A 764 -11.03 6.48 6.09
N PRO A 765 -11.14 6.11 4.79
CA PRO A 765 -10.20 5.31 4.01
C PRO A 765 -8.76 5.91 3.98
N PRO A 766 -7.71 5.09 3.75
CA PRO A 766 -6.32 5.57 3.75
C PRO A 766 -5.91 6.28 2.44
N VAL A 767 -6.52 5.92 1.30
CA VAL A 767 -6.14 6.39 -0.04
C VAL A 767 -7.21 7.33 -0.62
N ALA A 768 -6.78 8.34 -1.39
CA ALA A 768 -7.64 9.24 -2.18
C ALA A 768 -8.80 9.94 -1.41
N THR A 769 -8.63 10.16 -0.10
CA THR A 769 -9.47 11.08 0.67
C THR A 769 -8.64 12.00 1.57
N ASN A 770 -8.92 13.29 1.47
CA ASN A 770 -8.27 14.40 2.18
C ASN A 770 -9.32 15.27 2.90
N VAL A 771 -10.60 15.10 2.57
CA VAL A 771 -11.73 15.77 3.23
C VAL A 771 -12.63 14.74 3.89
N VAL A 772 -13.18 15.10 5.05
CA VAL A 772 -14.13 14.26 5.78
C VAL A 772 -15.44 14.17 4.98
N ASP A 773 -16.02 12.97 4.90
CA ASP A 773 -17.38 12.76 4.37
C ASP A 773 -18.40 13.14 5.46
N PRO A 774 -19.12 14.27 5.37
CA PRO A 774 -20.05 14.68 6.42
C PRO A 774 -21.28 13.76 6.51
N ARG A 775 -21.78 13.24 5.38
CA ARG A 775 -22.92 12.31 5.36
C ARG A 775 -22.50 10.92 5.87
N GLY A 776 -21.33 10.45 5.47
CA GLY A 776 -20.68 9.24 5.99
C GLY A 776 -20.45 9.30 7.51
N GLN A 777 -20.03 10.45 8.03
CA GLN A 777 -19.92 10.66 9.48
C GLN A 777 -21.27 10.65 10.19
N GLU A 778 -22.28 11.36 9.67
CA GLU A 778 -23.61 11.41 10.29
C GLU A 778 -24.29 10.04 10.31
N ILE A 779 -24.19 9.24 9.22
CA ILE A 779 -24.79 7.90 9.20
C ILE A 779 -24.10 6.95 10.19
N LEU A 780 -22.77 6.99 10.30
CA LEU A 780 -22.03 6.21 11.30
C LEU A 780 -22.36 6.65 12.72
N TYR A 781 -22.48 7.96 12.97
CA TYR A 781 -22.91 8.50 14.26
C TYR A 781 -24.30 7.97 14.64
N ARG A 782 -25.29 8.09 13.76
CA ARG A 782 -26.67 7.60 14.00
C ARG A 782 -26.71 6.10 14.23
N TRP A 783 -26.01 5.31 13.42
CA TRP A 783 -25.95 3.85 13.57
C TRP A 783 -25.36 3.44 14.92
N ILE A 784 -24.18 3.97 15.29
CA ILE A 784 -23.54 3.67 16.58
C ILE A 784 -24.42 4.11 17.75
N MET A 785 -25.08 5.26 17.67
CA MET A 785 -26.06 5.71 18.66
C MET A 785 -27.29 4.78 18.78
N GLY A 786 -27.73 4.19 17.66
CA GLY A 786 -28.80 3.18 17.59
C GLY A 786 -28.45 1.90 18.33
N LEU A 787 -27.25 1.35 18.13
CA LEU A 787 -26.78 0.11 18.77
C LEU A 787 -26.88 0.16 20.31
N GLY A 788 -26.61 1.33 20.91
CA GLY A 788 -26.74 1.52 22.36
C GLY A 788 -28.19 1.57 22.87
N ARG A 789 -29.19 1.79 21.99
CA ARG A 789 -30.61 1.73 22.36
C ARG A 789 -31.09 0.28 22.44
N GLU A 790 -30.71 -0.56 21.48
CA GLU A 790 -31.05 -1.98 21.48
C GLU A 790 -30.48 -2.72 22.71
N GLN A 791 -29.23 -2.42 23.09
CA GLN A 791 -28.62 -3.00 24.30
C GLN A 791 -29.31 -2.60 25.61
N ARG A 792 -30.18 -1.57 25.61
CA ARG A 792 -30.99 -1.17 26.78
C ARG A 792 -32.43 -1.71 26.73
N GLN A 793 -32.81 -2.38 25.64
CA GLN A 793 -34.12 -3.00 25.44
C GLN A 793 -34.08 -4.53 25.52
N ARG A 794 -32.88 -5.12 25.50
CA ARG A 794 -32.59 -6.53 25.78
C ARG A 794 -32.11 -6.69 27.22
#